data_AF-A0A2E8HMC4-F1
#
_entry.id   AF-A0A2E8HMC4-F1
#
_cell.length_a   1.000
_cell.length_b   1.000
_cell.length_c   1.000
_cell.angle_alpha   90.00
_cell.angle_beta   90.00
_cell.angle_gamma   90.00
#
_symmetry.space_group_name_H-M   'P 1'
#
loop_
_entity.id
_entity.type
_entity.pdbx_description
1 polymer ?
#
loop_
_entity_poly.entity_id
_entity_poly.type
_entity_poly.pdbx_seq_one_letter_code
_entity_poly.pdbx_strand_id
1 'polypeptide(L)'
;MLEEQWQKWQALPAATRRGVLATLMLLDGGIGLLYGSSLLDLGIGGDLLWLSQSVEFIIGGLLLLHAVVERLTGNYRTAAITAIPLIILLVLGACFELLFRGRDDTANVIFNLTSLSFTGLYWAAAYLSIAAGLTLTYKVQRFGNFAQAEMMLFGAFVAITLMWSVPFEAGVDAVKDGELAWELLIWACVAAFFLTGLLGVLIDRLVYRRFRSKHAIPQVMMIASLGVSMVLRALLYLRYGAKMRLFVPDRDWRLVTSSFQFDTALLKFHFGLRDQIPFYEWVTVKTNGDPYLYALVYSKALLIIGVFSAVLLLLLLLNRTRLGRQMRAVADNPDLAASSGIHVERIHATSAFLSAGISGLGGVLFAMVTRVNPEVGLSILLPSFAVVVLGTMGSVRGAMIAAIIIGFVRASSEPVLVGIGNPLDRASFSAFGEIVPYIFLIGVLMVMPQGLGDALGKWTIERHRRRAERGEQASGMGPMQFTFVACSAIMLLLALSALYPDRSYPRPVFWLLLLGGVSLLGLATWWPLRGETTSGRQLSLVPAGLSDGLHAARQGALATLDRSLSAVYRRAGALAVRMTGLLAVARASAAGSIPDGVRDAVAAPGRFWREFAPYGRESERGSWVAFVVMLLLLFWIGWSLPSVTAFSKSMQVARLVVLVSIFGLMAFSLNLHTGITGMTNFGVIFFVGLGGISVALLSVPDDRPGGHGWSPFAALLFGVLLAAAAGYLLAYPTARLRMDYFAIVTISLGEVLRVSLLAEPMLAAGTPTSAVGISNYDLPLEGWWEGGASATVGGWLGLGEPAAYHLLLAALALAALLLVWLLLETMLNAPWGRVLRAIREDEEVAKHHGHDVLRNKAYSLALGAGIAGLAGGLWVWLNGAVFPEFISPVKSTFLVWAAFIVGGRANNRGMIIGAFIIVLVDLLFNAMVAAQGDTSAAFHDEAMWMEGGFAWWITDVMGPFTSDLSISEVFGDSVALGAAGFAYIKLALVGLVIVVSLQLSAKGLLPEVPSRPEDPVGGLAGEPAGATSSGTEPGGEAE
;
A
#
# COMPACT_ATOMS: atom_id res chain seq x y z
N MET A 1 18.25 12.74 -47.39
CA MET A 1 19.10 13.28 -46.32
C MET A 1 18.55 12.98 -44.92
N LEU A 2 17.35 13.45 -44.54
CA LEU A 2 16.75 13.15 -43.22
C LEU A 2 16.53 11.65 -42.98
N GLU A 3 16.07 10.91 -43.99
CA GLU A 3 15.88 9.46 -43.93
C GLU A 3 17.21 8.70 -43.71
N GLU A 4 18.28 9.14 -44.38
CA GLU A 4 19.62 8.57 -44.24
C GLU A 4 20.21 8.85 -42.86
N GLN A 5 19.98 10.06 -42.32
CA GLN A 5 20.35 10.40 -40.95
C GLN A 5 19.52 9.63 -39.92
N TRP A 6 18.23 9.39 -40.21
CA TRP A 6 17.35 8.57 -39.37
C TRP A 6 17.80 7.11 -39.34
N GLN A 7 18.22 6.55 -40.49
CA GLN A 7 18.81 5.21 -40.54
C GLN A 7 20.14 5.13 -39.79
N LYS A 8 21.03 6.14 -39.94
CA LYS A 8 22.27 6.24 -39.15
C LYS A 8 22.00 6.34 -37.65
N TRP A 9 20.96 7.09 -37.26
CA TRP A 9 20.50 7.17 -35.88
C TRP A 9 19.99 5.81 -35.38
N GLN A 10 19.12 5.14 -36.14
CA GLN A 10 18.60 3.81 -35.78
C GLN A 10 19.68 2.74 -35.66
N ALA A 11 20.77 2.85 -36.45
CA ALA A 11 21.92 1.95 -36.40
C ALA A 11 22.76 2.11 -35.11
N LEU A 12 22.63 3.22 -34.38
CA LEU A 12 23.35 3.40 -33.11
C LEU A 12 22.82 2.44 -32.03
N PRO A 13 23.72 1.91 -31.17
CA PRO A 13 23.33 1.13 -30.00
C PRO A 13 22.27 1.87 -29.17
N ALA A 14 21.26 1.15 -28.68
CA ALA A 14 20.13 1.74 -27.95
C ALA A 14 20.59 2.60 -26.75
N ALA A 15 21.62 2.17 -26.02
CA ALA A 15 22.21 2.94 -24.93
C ALA A 15 22.82 4.28 -25.37
N THR A 16 23.44 4.32 -26.56
CA THR A 16 24.02 5.55 -27.13
C THR A 16 22.93 6.52 -27.57
N ARG A 17 21.87 6.03 -28.22
CA ARG A 17 20.70 6.85 -28.57
C ARG A 17 20.05 7.48 -27.33
N ARG A 18 19.81 6.66 -26.30
CA ARG A 18 19.26 7.14 -25.02
C ARG A 18 20.17 8.16 -24.36
N GLY A 19 21.48 7.93 -24.35
CA GLY A 19 22.45 8.86 -23.78
C GLY A 19 22.43 10.22 -24.45
N VAL A 20 22.44 10.25 -25.80
CA VAL A 20 22.36 11.52 -26.56
C VAL A 20 21.05 12.24 -26.31
N LEU A 21 19.91 11.53 -26.35
CA LEU A 21 18.60 12.13 -26.08
C LEU A 21 18.51 12.69 -24.65
N ALA A 22 19.03 11.95 -23.67
CA ALA A 22 19.06 12.39 -22.29
C ALA A 22 19.93 13.64 -22.08
N THR A 23 21.08 13.72 -22.74
CA THR A 23 21.93 14.93 -22.72
C THR A 23 21.22 16.12 -23.35
N LEU A 24 20.52 15.92 -24.46
CA LEU A 24 19.75 17.00 -25.10
C LEU A 24 18.65 17.53 -24.18
N MET A 25 17.85 16.65 -23.56
CA MET A 25 16.82 17.06 -22.59
C MET A 25 17.41 17.79 -21.37
N LEU A 26 18.56 17.33 -20.86
CA LEU A 26 19.22 17.97 -19.73
C LEU A 26 19.71 19.38 -20.09
N LEU A 27 20.27 19.56 -21.28
CA LEU A 27 20.70 20.87 -21.77
C LEU A 27 19.51 21.78 -22.06
N ASP A 28 18.45 21.28 -22.70
CA ASP A 28 17.26 22.07 -23.04
C ASP A 28 16.53 22.55 -21.79
N GLY A 29 16.25 21.64 -20.85
CA GLY A 29 15.68 21.98 -19.55
C GLY A 29 16.60 22.93 -18.75
N GLY A 30 17.91 22.78 -18.84
CA GLY A 30 18.87 23.65 -18.16
C GLY A 30 18.91 25.07 -18.73
N ILE A 31 18.81 25.23 -20.06
CA ILE A 31 18.68 26.52 -20.75
C ILE A 31 17.32 27.14 -20.39
N GLY A 32 16.25 26.35 -20.41
CA GLY A 32 14.92 26.74 -19.98
C GLY A 32 14.93 27.34 -18.57
N LEU A 33 15.52 26.62 -17.62
CA LEU A 33 15.64 27.05 -16.22
C LEU A 33 16.49 28.30 -16.01
N LEU A 34 17.34 28.70 -16.96
CA LEU A 34 18.17 29.92 -16.83
C LEU A 34 17.56 31.13 -17.54
N TYR A 35 16.91 30.91 -18.68
CA TYR A 35 16.51 31.99 -19.57
C TYR A 35 14.99 32.09 -19.79
N GLY A 36 14.20 31.19 -19.17
CA GLY A 36 12.75 31.16 -19.34
C GLY A 36 12.32 30.84 -20.77
N SER A 37 13.15 30.12 -21.54
CA SER A 37 12.83 29.65 -22.89
C SER A 37 13.64 28.40 -23.24
N SER A 38 13.00 27.42 -23.87
CA SER A 38 13.61 26.16 -24.29
C SER A 38 13.14 25.74 -25.69
N LEU A 39 13.83 24.79 -26.32
CA LEU A 39 13.47 24.26 -27.64
C LEU A 39 12.13 23.51 -27.59
N LEU A 40 11.81 22.90 -26.45
CA LEU A 40 10.54 22.21 -26.19
C LEU A 40 9.50 23.09 -25.47
N ASP A 41 9.63 24.41 -25.55
CA ASP A 41 8.66 25.33 -24.96
C ASP A 41 7.33 25.28 -25.73
N LEU A 42 6.37 24.51 -25.22
CA LEU A 42 5.07 24.22 -25.84
C LEU A 42 4.07 25.40 -25.75
N GLY A 43 4.56 26.64 -25.68
CA GLY A 43 3.74 27.83 -25.48
C GLY A 43 3.18 27.94 -24.06
N ILE A 44 3.86 27.34 -23.08
CA ILE A 44 3.46 27.32 -21.67
C ILE A 44 4.14 28.51 -20.97
N GLY A 45 3.39 29.34 -20.25
CA GLY A 45 3.92 30.52 -19.55
C GLY A 45 3.92 30.40 -18.02
N GLY A 46 4.66 31.30 -17.38
CA GLY A 46 4.64 31.48 -15.92
C GLY A 46 5.23 30.30 -15.14
N ASP A 47 4.63 29.99 -13.99
CA ASP A 47 5.12 28.92 -13.09
C ASP A 47 5.06 27.51 -13.71
N LEU A 48 4.14 27.28 -14.65
CA LEU A 48 4.03 25.99 -15.34
C LEU A 48 5.23 25.72 -16.25
N LEU A 49 5.82 26.78 -16.82
CA LEU A 49 7.03 26.68 -17.64
C LEU A 49 8.21 26.19 -16.79
N TRP A 50 8.46 26.86 -15.66
CA TRP A 50 9.52 26.51 -14.72
C TRP A 50 9.36 25.08 -14.18
N LEU A 51 8.13 24.66 -13.88
CA LEU A 51 7.84 23.28 -13.47
C LEU A 51 8.18 22.28 -14.57
N SER A 52 7.73 22.54 -15.81
CA SER A 52 7.96 21.65 -16.95
C SER A 52 9.45 21.49 -17.25
N GLN A 53 10.21 22.58 -17.22
CA GLN A 53 11.66 22.59 -17.45
C GLN A 53 12.42 21.92 -16.29
N SER A 54 11.96 22.08 -15.05
CA SER A 54 12.51 21.35 -13.89
C SER A 54 12.33 19.84 -14.07
N VAL A 55 11.12 19.41 -14.47
CA VAL A 55 10.82 18.00 -14.74
C VAL A 55 11.66 17.47 -15.89
N GLU A 56 11.80 18.23 -16.97
CA GLU A 56 12.64 17.86 -18.10
C GLU A 56 14.11 17.70 -17.69
N PHE A 57 14.66 18.65 -16.95
CA PHE A 57 16.04 18.62 -16.46
C PHE A 57 16.29 17.39 -15.58
N ILE A 58 15.38 17.11 -14.64
CA ILE A 58 15.47 15.95 -13.74
C ILE A 58 15.39 14.64 -14.54
N ILE A 59 14.42 14.52 -15.46
CA ILE A 59 14.28 13.32 -16.31
C ILE A 59 15.51 13.12 -17.19
N GLY A 60 16.03 14.19 -17.82
CA GLY A 60 17.26 14.17 -18.59
C GLY A 60 18.45 13.69 -17.76
N GLY A 61 18.60 14.21 -16.54
CA GLY A 61 19.63 13.77 -15.58
C GLY A 61 19.52 12.30 -15.20
N LEU A 62 18.31 11.81 -14.91
CA LEU A 62 18.08 10.41 -14.56
C LEU A 62 18.30 9.46 -15.75
N LEU A 63 17.85 9.83 -16.94
CA LEU A 63 18.06 9.04 -18.17
C LEU A 63 19.55 8.99 -18.54
N LEU A 64 20.28 10.09 -18.34
CA LEU A 64 21.72 10.15 -18.57
C LEU A 64 22.45 9.23 -17.58
N LEU A 65 22.09 9.31 -16.30
CA LEU A 65 22.61 8.42 -15.27
C LEU A 65 22.36 6.94 -15.62
N HIS A 66 21.14 6.61 -16.06
CA HIS A 66 20.80 5.26 -16.50
C HIS A 66 21.68 4.81 -17.67
N ALA A 67 21.84 5.64 -18.70
CA ALA A 67 22.68 5.35 -19.87
C ALA A 67 24.16 5.15 -19.51
N VAL A 68 24.68 5.92 -18.54
CA VAL A 68 26.05 5.77 -18.04
C VAL A 68 26.22 4.46 -17.27
N VAL A 69 25.30 4.15 -16.35
CA VAL A 69 25.36 2.93 -15.54
C VAL A 69 25.24 1.66 -16.40
N GLU A 70 24.45 1.71 -17.48
CA GLU A 70 24.30 0.58 -18.42
C GLU A 70 25.61 0.24 -19.15
N ARG A 71 26.53 1.21 -19.33
CA ARG A 71 27.84 1.01 -19.97
C ARG A 71 28.92 0.47 -19.03
N LEU A 72 28.77 0.67 -17.72
CA LEU A 72 29.77 0.22 -16.74
C LEU A 72 29.65 -1.28 -16.51
N THR A 73 30.80 -1.96 -16.33
CA THR A 73 30.85 -3.40 -16.00
C THR A 73 31.63 -3.66 -14.72
N GLY A 74 31.37 -4.81 -14.07
CA GLY A 74 32.07 -5.26 -12.87
C GLY A 74 31.92 -4.33 -11.65
N ASN A 75 33.03 -4.04 -10.98
CA ASN A 75 33.06 -3.26 -9.74
C ASN A 75 32.65 -1.79 -9.95
N TYR A 76 32.99 -1.19 -11.10
CA TYR A 76 32.61 0.20 -11.41
C TYR A 76 31.10 0.36 -11.55
N ARG A 77 30.43 -0.63 -12.15
CA ARG A 77 28.96 -0.66 -12.23
C ARG A 77 28.36 -0.72 -10.83
N THR A 78 28.90 -1.58 -9.97
CA THR A 78 28.43 -1.74 -8.60
C THR A 78 28.63 -0.45 -7.79
N ALA A 79 29.81 0.18 -7.92
CA ALA A 79 30.12 1.45 -7.26
C ALA A 79 29.20 2.59 -7.75
N ALA A 80 28.98 2.70 -9.06
CA ALA A 80 28.06 3.68 -9.63
C ALA A 80 26.62 3.44 -9.15
N ILE A 81 26.17 2.17 -9.12
CA ILE A 81 24.88 1.74 -8.55
C ILE A 81 24.74 2.19 -7.10
N THR A 82 25.74 1.97 -6.26
CA THR A 82 25.68 2.39 -4.85
C THR A 82 25.71 3.91 -4.68
N ALA A 83 26.28 4.65 -5.63
CA ALA A 83 26.36 6.11 -5.60
C ALA A 83 25.12 6.82 -6.17
N ILE A 84 24.20 6.10 -6.82
CA ILE A 84 23.00 6.69 -7.45
C ILE A 84 22.21 7.63 -6.55
N PRO A 85 21.92 7.29 -5.27
CA PRO A 85 21.14 8.19 -4.41
C PRO A 85 21.80 9.57 -4.27
N LEU A 86 23.13 9.60 -4.16
CA LEU A 86 23.89 10.85 -4.07
C LEU A 86 23.86 11.61 -5.40
N ILE A 87 23.97 10.92 -6.53
CA ILE A 87 23.93 11.55 -7.86
C ILE A 87 22.55 12.16 -8.12
N ILE A 88 21.45 11.52 -7.70
CA ILE A 88 20.11 12.08 -7.81
C ILE A 88 20.00 13.40 -7.02
N LEU A 89 20.54 13.45 -5.80
CA LEU A 89 20.56 14.68 -5.02
C LEU A 89 21.39 15.79 -5.68
N LEU A 90 22.49 15.44 -6.36
CA LEU A 90 23.28 16.41 -7.13
C LEU A 90 22.51 16.96 -8.33
N VAL A 91 21.77 16.10 -9.06
CA VAL A 91 20.90 16.55 -10.17
C VAL A 91 19.82 17.48 -9.65
N LEU A 92 19.17 17.15 -8.54
CA LEU A 92 18.17 18.02 -7.91
C LEU A 92 18.76 19.35 -7.45
N GLY A 93 19.93 19.33 -6.79
CA GLY A 93 20.63 20.54 -6.37
C GLY A 93 21.02 21.44 -7.55
N ALA A 94 21.47 20.84 -8.67
CA ALA A 94 21.75 21.58 -9.89
C ALA A 94 20.47 22.18 -10.49
N CYS A 95 19.36 21.45 -10.48
CA CYS A 95 18.06 21.96 -10.93
C CYS A 95 17.64 23.20 -10.13
N PHE A 96 17.73 23.15 -8.80
CA PHE A 96 17.36 24.28 -7.94
C PHE A 96 18.30 25.48 -8.13
N GLU A 97 19.60 25.23 -8.26
CA GLU A 97 20.58 26.28 -8.57
C GLU A 97 20.26 27.00 -9.88
N LEU A 98 19.93 26.25 -10.94
CA LEU A 98 19.56 26.84 -12.23
C LEU A 98 18.24 27.60 -12.13
N LEU A 99 17.22 27.00 -11.51
CA LEU A 99 15.90 27.60 -11.33
C LEU A 99 15.97 28.95 -10.62
N PHE A 100 16.61 29.01 -9.44
CA PHE A 100 16.68 30.26 -8.67
C PHE A 100 17.57 31.31 -9.34
N ARG A 101 18.57 30.90 -10.12
CA ARG A 101 19.33 31.83 -10.97
C ARG A 101 18.49 32.40 -12.10
N GLY A 102 17.72 31.57 -12.81
CA GLY A 102 16.89 32.05 -13.91
C GLY A 102 15.69 32.88 -13.46
N ARG A 103 15.27 32.72 -12.20
CA ARG A 103 14.20 33.50 -11.57
C ARG A 103 14.70 34.74 -10.82
N ASP A 104 16.01 34.99 -10.82
CA ASP A 104 16.67 36.07 -10.07
C ASP A 104 16.34 36.07 -8.56
N ASP A 105 16.09 34.89 -7.99
CA ASP A 105 15.70 34.68 -6.60
C ASP A 105 16.82 33.98 -5.81
N THR A 106 16.65 33.93 -4.48
CA THR A 106 17.57 33.22 -3.58
C THR A 106 16.83 32.25 -2.68
N ALA A 107 17.37 31.05 -2.52
CA ALA A 107 16.83 30.05 -1.61
C ALA A 107 17.88 29.54 -0.63
N ASN A 108 17.48 29.42 0.63
CA ASN A 108 18.36 29.01 1.71
C ASN A 108 17.88 27.68 2.28
N VAL A 109 18.68 26.63 2.10
CA VAL A 109 18.39 25.31 2.67
C VAL A 109 19.30 25.09 3.87
N ILE A 110 18.70 24.90 5.06
CA ILE A 110 19.44 24.75 6.32
C ILE A 110 19.32 23.32 6.81
N PHE A 111 20.43 22.60 6.85
CA PHE A 111 20.51 21.26 7.44
C PHE A 111 21.05 21.32 8.86
N ASN A 112 20.24 20.92 9.82
CA ASN A 112 20.72 20.56 11.15
C ASN A 112 21.21 19.11 11.13
N LEU A 113 22.53 18.89 11.11
CA LEU A 113 23.10 17.55 10.89
C LEU A 113 22.76 16.57 12.03
N THR A 114 22.78 17.06 13.27
CA THR A 114 22.48 16.25 14.45
C THR A 114 21.00 15.84 14.44
N SER A 115 20.10 16.80 14.24
CA SER A 115 18.66 16.57 14.12
C SER A 115 18.33 15.65 12.94
N LEU A 116 18.94 15.88 11.78
CA LEU A 116 18.71 15.09 10.56
C LEU A 116 19.14 13.64 10.75
N SER A 117 20.28 13.41 11.41
CA SER A 117 20.77 12.06 11.70
C SER A 117 19.80 11.28 12.59
N PHE A 118 19.32 11.90 13.68
CA PHE A 118 18.36 11.24 14.56
C PHE A 118 16.96 11.13 13.96
N THR A 119 16.51 12.12 13.20
CA THR A 119 15.22 12.10 12.50
C THR A 119 15.22 11.05 11.38
N GLY A 120 16.34 10.89 10.68
CA GLY A 120 16.55 9.84 9.69
C GLY A 120 16.46 8.45 10.31
N LEU A 121 17.14 8.24 11.44
CA LEU A 121 17.05 6.98 12.20
C LEU A 121 15.65 6.73 12.79
N TYR A 122 14.95 7.78 13.21
CA TYR A 122 13.57 7.70 13.69
C TYR A 122 12.64 7.17 12.59
N TRP A 123 12.66 7.77 11.40
CA TRP A 123 11.85 7.30 10.27
C TRP A 123 12.29 5.91 9.80
N ALA A 124 13.60 5.63 9.81
CA ALA A 124 14.12 4.31 9.52
C ALA A 124 13.56 3.25 10.47
N ALA A 125 13.52 3.52 11.78
CA ALA A 125 12.96 2.60 12.77
C ALA A 125 11.46 2.40 12.57
N ALA A 126 10.69 3.47 12.34
CA ALA A 126 9.26 3.39 12.06
C ALA A 126 8.98 2.47 10.86
N TYR A 127 9.65 2.70 9.73
CA TYR A 127 9.49 1.88 8.53
C TYR A 127 10.02 0.45 8.68
N LEU A 128 11.15 0.29 9.38
CA LEU A 128 11.77 -1.02 9.60
C LEU A 128 10.86 -1.96 10.40
N SER A 129 10.06 -1.43 11.34
CA SER A 129 9.15 -2.24 12.15
C SER A 129 8.10 -3.00 11.32
N ILE A 130 7.61 -2.38 10.23
CA ILE A 130 6.70 -2.99 9.26
C ILE A 130 7.50 -3.77 8.22
N ALA A 131 8.56 -3.18 7.66
CA ALA A 131 9.34 -3.76 6.59
C ALA A 131 10.01 -5.09 6.99
N ALA A 132 10.46 -5.25 8.24
CA ALA A 132 11.02 -6.50 8.73
C ALA A 132 9.97 -7.63 8.73
N GLY A 133 8.75 -7.35 9.19
CA GLY A 133 7.63 -8.29 9.15
C GLY A 133 7.19 -8.63 7.72
N LEU A 134 7.03 -7.61 6.86
CA LEU A 134 6.76 -7.80 5.43
C LEU A 134 7.82 -8.68 4.78
N THR A 135 9.10 -8.42 5.04
CA THR A 135 10.22 -9.17 4.46
C THR A 135 10.21 -10.64 4.90
N LEU A 136 9.91 -10.91 6.18
CA LEU A 136 9.77 -12.27 6.67
C LEU A 136 8.59 -12.99 6.01
N THR A 137 7.45 -12.30 5.89
CA THR A 137 6.24 -12.83 5.23
C THR A 137 6.51 -13.12 3.75
N TYR A 138 7.16 -12.21 3.03
CA TYR A 138 7.57 -12.42 1.64
C TYR A 138 8.53 -13.60 1.49
N LYS A 139 9.50 -13.73 2.39
CA LYS A 139 10.48 -14.82 2.34
C LYS A 139 9.81 -16.19 2.40
N VAL A 140 8.87 -16.38 3.32
CA VAL A 140 8.28 -17.70 3.60
C VAL A 140 6.99 -17.93 2.79
N GLN A 141 6.17 -16.90 2.59
CA GLN A 141 4.83 -17.01 2.00
C GLN A 141 4.73 -16.45 0.56
N ARG A 142 5.74 -15.72 0.07
CA ARG A 142 5.87 -15.23 -1.32
C ARG A 142 4.74 -14.28 -1.79
N PHE A 143 4.17 -13.47 -0.90
CA PHE A 143 3.24 -12.39 -1.28
C PHE A 143 3.36 -11.15 -0.37
N GLY A 144 2.89 -10.01 -0.87
CA GLY A 144 2.81 -8.76 -0.11
C GLY A 144 1.61 -8.69 0.81
N ASN A 145 1.87 -8.70 2.13
CA ASN A 145 0.83 -8.63 3.14
C ASN A 145 0.45 -7.18 3.48
N PHE A 146 -0.60 -6.63 2.86
CA PHE A 146 -1.09 -5.28 3.14
C PHE A 146 -1.66 -5.10 4.55
N ALA A 147 -2.03 -6.20 5.24
CA ALA A 147 -2.48 -6.13 6.63
C ALA A 147 -1.34 -5.88 7.63
N GLN A 148 -0.08 -5.86 7.21
CA GLN A 148 1.05 -5.75 8.14
C GLN A 148 1.05 -4.44 8.94
N ALA A 149 0.68 -3.32 8.32
CA ALA A 149 0.59 -2.05 9.05
C ALA A 149 -0.53 -2.03 10.08
N GLU A 150 -1.61 -2.78 9.86
CA GLU A 150 -2.68 -2.94 10.84
C GLU A 150 -2.22 -3.76 12.06
N MET A 151 -1.26 -4.68 11.88
CA MET A 151 -0.63 -5.38 13.01
C MET A 151 0.15 -4.41 13.89
N MET A 152 0.84 -3.44 13.27
CA MET A 152 1.52 -2.37 14.00
C MET A 152 0.52 -1.49 14.75
N LEU A 153 -0.54 -1.03 14.10
CA LEU A 153 -1.58 -0.23 14.75
C LEU A 153 -2.28 -0.99 15.87
N PHE A 154 -2.58 -2.27 15.68
CA PHE A 154 -3.16 -3.10 16.73
C PHE A 154 -2.24 -3.14 17.96
N GLY A 155 -0.92 -3.26 17.77
CA GLY A 155 0.06 -3.16 18.86
C GLY A 155 0.07 -1.81 19.56
N ALA A 156 -0.03 -0.71 18.80
CA ALA A 156 -0.18 0.65 19.36
C ALA A 156 -1.44 0.78 20.24
N PHE A 157 -2.58 0.25 19.78
CA PHE A 157 -3.83 0.30 20.51
C PHE A 157 -3.88 -0.66 21.71
N VAL A 158 -3.16 -1.79 21.67
CA VAL A 158 -2.91 -2.63 22.86
C VAL A 158 -2.21 -1.82 23.94
N ALA A 159 -1.18 -1.04 23.58
CA ALA A 159 -0.48 -0.19 24.55
C ALA A 159 -1.38 0.90 25.14
N ILE A 160 -2.18 1.57 24.29
CA ILE A 160 -3.15 2.58 24.74
C ILE A 160 -4.21 1.97 25.66
N THR A 161 -4.66 0.75 25.38
CA THR A 161 -5.64 0.06 26.25
C THR A 161 -5.04 -0.32 27.59
N LEU A 162 -3.79 -0.79 27.61
CA LEU A 162 -3.07 -1.10 28.85
C LEU A 162 -2.83 0.15 29.69
N MET A 163 -2.54 1.30 29.05
CA MET A 163 -2.40 2.59 29.73
C MET A 163 -3.63 2.98 30.54
N TRP A 164 -4.84 2.67 30.06
CA TRP A 164 -6.08 2.94 30.80
C TRP A 164 -6.52 1.80 31.70
N SER A 165 -5.80 0.67 31.75
CA SER A 165 -6.21 -0.48 32.55
C SER A 165 -5.92 -0.27 34.03
N VAL A 166 -6.77 -0.81 34.90
CA VAL A 166 -6.72 -0.63 36.37
C VAL A 166 -5.32 -0.81 36.99
N PRO A 167 -4.49 -1.80 36.59
CA PRO A 167 -3.14 -1.94 37.16
C PRO A 167 -2.21 -0.76 36.90
N PHE A 168 -2.46 0.01 35.82
CA PHE A 168 -1.58 1.09 35.36
C PHE A 168 -2.23 2.48 35.39
N GLU A 169 -3.55 2.54 35.62
CA GLU A 169 -4.35 3.77 35.71
C GLU A 169 -3.77 4.77 36.71
N ALA A 170 -3.38 4.29 37.90
CA ALA A 170 -2.77 5.11 38.94
C ALA A 170 -1.40 5.73 38.55
N GLY A 171 -0.68 5.11 37.59
CA GLY A 171 0.60 5.61 37.10
C GLY A 171 0.48 6.72 36.05
N VAL A 172 -0.67 6.84 35.37
CA VAL A 172 -0.88 7.87 34.33
C VAL A 172 -1.09 9.26 34.93
N ASP A 173 -1.61 9.32 36.16
CA ASP A 173 -1.85 10.57 36.92
C ASP A 173 -0.83 10.80 38.04
N ALA A 174 0.24 10.01 38.09
CA ALA A 174 1.33 10.20 39.04
C ALA A 174 1.91 11.63 38.98
N VAL A 175 2.33 12.12 40.15
CA VAL A 175 3.01 13.42 40.28
C VAL A 175 4.33 13.35 39.53
N LYS A 176 4.66 14.41 38.80
CA LYS A 176 5.96 14.55 38.12
C LYS A 176 7.07 14.50 39.16
N ASP A 177 7.79 13.39 39.23
CA ASP A 177 8.88 13.17 40.19
C ASP A 177 10.25 13.09 39.49
N GLY A 178 10.25 12.97 38.15
CA GLY A 178 11.44 12.94 37.32
C GLY A 178 12.05 11.53 37.19
N GLU A 179 11.42 10.51 37.75
CA GLU A 179 11.82 9.11 37.63
C GLU A 179 10.99 8.40 36.55
N LEU A 180 11.65 7.81 35.56
CA LEU A 180 10.95 7.14 34.47
C LEU A 180 10.40 5.78 34.92
N ALA A 181 9.08 5.64 34.93
CA ALA A 181 8.44 4.35 35.10
C ALA A 181 8.52 3.51 33.81
N TRP A 182 9.02 2.28 33.92
CA TRP A 182 9.24 1.35 32.80
C TRP A 182 8.20 0.23 32.72
N GLU A 183 7.43 0.02 33.79
CA GLU A 183 6.59 -1.16 33.94
C GLU A 183 5.52 -1.27 32.84
N LEU A 184 4.71 -0.22 32.67
CA LEU A 184 3.67 -0.17 31.64
C LEU A 184 4.27 -0.32 30.23
N LEU A 185 5.42 0.30 29.97
CA LEU A 185 6.10 0.22 28.67
C LEU A 185 6.56 -1.22 28.36
N ILE A 186 7.17 -1.91 29.32
CA ILE A 186 7.66 -3.28 29.14
C ILE A 186 6.48 -4.23 28.90
N TRP A 187 5.43 -4.13 29.74
CA TRP A 187 4.23 -4.95 29.58
C TRP A 187 3.50 -4.65 28.28
N ALA A 188 3.43 -3.37 27.87
CA ALA A 188 2.87 -3.00 26.57
C ALA A 188 3.65 -3.62 25.42
N CYS A 189 4.99 -3.56 25.42
CA CYS A 189 5.83 -4.19 24.39
C CYS A 189 5.62 -5.71 24.33
N VAL A 190 5.60 -6.38 25.49
CA VAL A 190 5.41 -7.84 25.58
C VAL A 190 4.01 -8.22 25.12
N ALA A 191 2.97 -7.61 25.68
CA ALA A 191 1.58 -7.88 25.34
C ALA A 191 1.31 -7.61 23.86
N ALA A 192 1.78 -6.48 23.32
CA ALA A 192 1.64 -6.16 21.92
C ALA A 192 2.33 -7.22 21.04
N PHE A 193 3.57 -7.63 21.33
CA PHE A 193 4.27 -8.67 20.58
C PHE A 193 3.49 -10.00 20.55
N PHE A 194 2.99 -10.45 21.70
CA PHE A 194 2.26 -11.72 21.79
C PHE A 194 0.86 -11.66 21.18
N LEU A 195 0.08 -10.61 21.48
CA LEU A 195 -1.31 -10.47 20.99
C LEU A 195 -1.33 -10.24 19.48
N THR A 196 -0.45 -9.40 18.94
CA THR A 196 -0.33 -9.23 17.48
C THR A 196 0.21 -10.48 16.81
N GLY A 197 1.17 -11.16 17.42
CA GLY A 197 1.64 -12.46 16.93
C GLY A 197 0.52 -13.50 16.85
N LEU A 198 -0.30 -13.62 17.89
CA LEU A 198 -1.49 -14.50 17.91
C LEU A 198 -2.53 -14.09 16.85
N LEU A 199 -2.77 -12.79 16.69
CA LEU A 199 -3.65 -12.26 15.65
C LEU A 199 -3.13 -12.60 14.25
N GLY A 200 -1.81 -12.50 14.02
CA GLY A 200 -1.16 -12.91 12.78
C GLY A 200 -1.36 -14.40 12.48
N VAL A 201 -1.22 -15.27 13.49
CA VAL A 201 -1.50 -16.72 13.36
C VAL A 201 -2.98 -16.98 13.07
N LEU A 202 -3.87 -16.25 13.73
CA LEU A 202 -5.32 -16.37 13.52
C LEU A 202 -5.69 -16.03 12.07
N ILE A 203 -5.17 -14.92 11.55
CA ILE A 203 -5.40 -14.48 10.17
C ILE A 203 -4.79 -15.46 9.17
N ASP A 204 -3.56 -15.93 9.41
CA ASP A 204 -2.94 -16.94 8.55
C ASP A 204 -3.82 -18.18 8.45
N ARG A 205 -4.36 -18.65 9.58
CA ARG A 205 -5.19 -19.85 9.63
C ARG A 205 -6.58 -19.67 9.01
N LEU A 206 -7.24 -18.55 9.27
CA LEU A 206 -8.62 -18.29 8.81
C LEU A 206 -8.66 -17.89 7.34
N VAL A 207 -7.62 -17.20 6.87
CA VAL A 207 -7.60 -16.57 5.55
C VAL A 207 -6.54 -17.21 4.65
N TYR A 208 -5.26 -17.01 4.95
CA TYR A 208 -4.18 -17.33 4.00
C TYR A 208 -3.99 -18.82 3.76
N ARG A 209 -4.14 -19.66 4.80
CA ARG A 209 -4.07 -21.12 4.70
C ARG A 209 -5.05 -21.67 3.68
N ARG A 210 -6.29 -21.16 3.65
CA ARG A 210 -7.31 -21.60 2.68
C ARG A 210 -6.89 -21.28 1.25
N PHE A 211 -6.35 -20.10 1.01
CA PHE A 211 -5.83 -19.72 -0.31
C PHE A 211 -4.61 -20.55 -0.73
N ARG A 212 -3.67 -20.79 0.20
CA ARG A 212 -2.53 -21.69 -0.05
C ARG A 212 -2.99 -23.10 -0.42
N SER A 213 -3.96 -23.66 0.30
CA SER A 213 -4.48 -25.01 0.00
C SER A 213 -5.17 -25.13 -1.37
N LYS A 214 -5.67 -24.00 -1.90
CA LYS A 214 -6.25 -23.91 -3.25
C LYS A 214 -5.23 -23.52 -4.33
N HIS A 215 -3.93 -23.48 -4.01
CA HIS A 215 -2.86 -23.06 -4.90
C HIS A 215 -3.11 -21.68 -5.54
N ALA A 216 -3.70 -20.77 -4.77
CA ALA A 216 -3.99 -19.43 -5.26
C ALA A 216 -2.70 -18.68 -5.62
N ILE A 217 -2.73 -17.95 -6.73
CA ILE A 217 -1.63 -17.10 -7.20
C ILE A 217 -1.32 -16.03 -6.14
N PRO A 218 -0.04 -15.63 -5.92
CA PRO A 218 0.34 -14.60 -4.94
C PRO A 218 -0.49 -13.32 -4.98
N GLN A 219 -0.92 -12.88 -6.17
CA GLN A 219 -1.79 -11.71 -6.35
C GLN A 219 -3.12 -11.85 -5.62
N VAL A 220 -3.75 -13.04 -5.66
CA VAL A 220 -4.99 -13.33 -4.92
C VAL A 220 -4.74 -13.20 -3.41
N MET A 221 -3.58 -13.65 -2.94
CA MET A 221 -3.20 -13.54 -1.53
C MET A 221 -2.97 -12.07 -1.12
N MET A 222 -2.34 -11.27 -1.97
CA MET A 222 -2.18 -9.82 -1.76
C MET A 222 -3.54 -9.13 -1.64
N ILE A 223 -4.47 -9.44 -2.55
CA ILE A 223 -5.83 -8.89 -2.52
C ILE A 223 -6.58 -9.33 -1.26
N ALA A 224 -6.46 -10.61 -0.85
CA ALA A 224 -7.07 -11.08 0.39
C ALA A 224 -6.50 -10.34 1.62
N SER A 225 -5.20 -10.01 1.62
CA SER A 225 -4.58 -9.26 2.71
C SER A 225 -5.06 -7.82 2.82
N LEU A 226 -5.45 -7.20 1.70
CA LEU A 226 -6.10 -5.90 1.67
C LEU A 226 -7.50 -5.98 2.31
N GLY A 227 -8.29 -7.00 1.97
CA GLY A 227 -9.58 -7.25 2.64
C GLY A 227 -9.44 -7.44 4.15
N VAL A 228 -8.42 -8.20 4.59
CA VAL A 228 -8.07 -8.34 6.02
C VAL A 228 -7.68 -7.00 6.64
N SER A 229 -6.89 -6.18 5.95
CA SER A 229 -6.52 -4.83 6.43
C SER A 229 -7.75 -3.96 6.66
N MET A 230 -8.72 -3.95 5.74
CA MET A 230 -9.96 -3.18 5.89
C MET A 230 -10.78 -3.65 7.10
N VAL A 231 -10.89 -4.96 7.32
CA VAL A 231 -11.58 -5.52 8.49
C VAL A 231 -10.86 -5.11 9.78
N LEU A 232 -9.55 -5.28 9.87
CA LEU A 232 -8.78 -4.92 11.06
C LEU A 232 -8.88 -3.43 11.37
N ARG A 233 -8.72 -2.58 10.34
CA ARG A 233 -8.83 -1.14 10.49
C ARG A 233 -10.22 -0.72 10.97
N ALA A 234 -11.26 -1.29 10.38
CA ALA A 234 -12.63 -1.00 10.78
C ALA A 234 -12.90 -1.43 12.23
N LEU A 235 -12.38 -2.59 12.68
CA LEU A 235 -12.47 -3.00 14.08
C LEU A 235 -11.75 -2.03 15.02
N LEU A 236 -10.59 -1.51 14.63
CA LEU A 236 -9.89 -0.48 15.39
C LEU A 236 -10.68 0.83 15.46
N TYR A 237 -11.28 1.26 14.35
CA TYR A 237 -12.16 2.44 14.34
C TYR A 237 -13.40 2.26 15.22
N LEU A 238 -14.05 1.11 15.12
CA LEU A 238 -15.21 0.79 15.94
C LEU A 238 -14.84 0.78 17.42
N ARG A 239 -13.66 0.30 17.81
CA ARG A 239 -13.26 0.26 19.23
C ARG A 239 -12.65 1.56 19.79
N TYR A 240 -11.94 2.35 18.98
CA TYR A 240 -11.14 3.50 19.48
C TYR A 240 -11.52 4.86 18.88
N GLY A 241 -12.36 4.87 17.84
CA GLY A 241 -12.75 6.06 17.09
C GLY A 241 -11.65 6.63 16.20
N ALA A 242 -11.93 7.80 15.59
CA ALA A 242 -10.99 8.50 14.71
C ALA A 242 -10.05 9.47 15.46
N LYS A 243 -10.30 9.70 16.75
CA LYS A 243 -9.50 10.62 17.57
C LYS A 243 -8.05 10.15 17.62
N MET A 244 -7.13 11.06 17.34
CA MET A 244 -5.70 10.82 17.46
C MET A 244 -5.32 10.66 18.93
N ARG A 245 -4.71 9.53 19.30
CA ARG A 245 -4.31 9.20 20.68
C ARG A 245 -2.82 8.97 20.78
N LEU A 246 -2.23 9.35 21.92
CA LEU A 246 -0.83 9.11 22.23
C LEU A 246 -0.73 8.06 23.31
N PHE A 247 0.20 7.12 23.19
CA PHE A 247 0.57 6.24 24.29
C PHE A 247 1.59 6.95 25.18
N VAL A 248 1.27 7.10 26.47
CA VAL A 248 2.14 7.76 27.44
C VAL A 248 2.34 6.77 28.59
N PRO A 249 3.48 6.05 28.65
CA PRO A 249 3.73 5.08 29.71
C PRO A 249 3.74 5.69 31.11
N ASP A 250 4.18 6.95 31.19
CA ASP A 250 4.21 7.76 32.39
C ASP A 250 4.39 9.24 31.98
N ARG A 251 3.95 10.19 32.81
CA ARG A 251 3.98 11.63 32.49
C ARG A 251 5.39 12.17 32.34
N ASP A 252 6.38 11.59 33.01
CA ASP A 252 7.76 12.10 33.00
C ASP A 252 8.49 11.83 31.70
N TRP A 253 8.00 10.88 30.90
CA TRP A 253 8.41 10.71 29.51
C TRP A 253 8.16 11.92 28.61
N ARG A 254 7.31 12.85 29.06
CA ARG A 254 6.92 14.06 28.30
C ARG A 254 7.56 15.35 28.82
N LEU A 255 8.42 15.29 29.83
CA LEU A 255 9.15 16.47 30.27
C LEU A 255 10.15 16.91 29.20
N VAL A 256 10.33 18.22 29.06
CA VAL A 256 11.36 18.79 28.17
C VAL A 256 12.76 18.36 28.61
N THR A 257 12.95 18.15 29.92
CA THR A 257 14.18 17.63 30.53
C THR A 257 14.45 16.16 30.18
N SER A 258 13.45 15.40 29.74
CA SER A 258 13.57 13.98 29.34
C SER A 258 14.11 13.83 27.93
N SER A 259 15.30 14.40 27.72
CA SER A 259 15.98 14.40 26.43
C SER A 259 17.49 14.25 26.59
N PHE A 260 18.14 13.69 25.58
CA PHE A 260 19.59 13.73 25.42
C PHE A 260 19.95 14.97 24.63
N GLN A 261 20.79 15.84 25.19
CA GLN A 261 21.25 17.05 24.52
C GLN A 261 22.52 16.76 23.73
N PHE A 262 22.56 17.23 22.49
CA PHE A 262 23.69 17.07 21.59
C PHE A 262 24.02 18.41 20.95
N ASP A 263 25.32 18.70 20.82
CA ASP A 263 25.77 19.84 20.04
C ASP A 263 25.30 19.71 18.59
N THR A 264 24.81 20.81 18.03
CA THR A 264 24.40 20.84 16.62
C THR A 264 25.28 21.74 15.78
N ALA A 265 25.59 21.26 14.58
CA ALA A 265 26.12 22.07 13.50
C ALA A 265 25.03 22.29 12.45
N LEU A 266 24.85 23.55 12.02
CA LEU A 266 23.99 23.87 10.89
C LEU A 266 24.84 24.02 9.64
N LEU A 267 24.48 23.29 8.59
CA LEU A 267 25.05 23.44 7.26
C LEU A 267 24.01 24.13 6.39
N LYS A 268 24.32 25.34 5.95
CA LYS A 268 23.42 26.14 5.12
C LYS A 268 23.92 26.17 3.68
N PHE A 269 23.02 25.90 2.73
CA PHE A 269 23.26 26.01 1.30
C PHE A 269 22.48 27.18 0.74
N HIS A 270 23.15 27.96 -0.11
CA HIS A 270 22.61 29.13 -0.80
C HIS A 270 22.45 28.81 -2.28
N PHE A 271 21.21 28.72 -2.75
CA PHE A 271 20.88 28.52 -4.16
C PHE A 271 20.47 29.84 -4.82
N GLY A 272 20.78 29.98 -6.11
CA GLY A 272 20.38 31.15 -6.89
C GLY A 272 21.43 32.26 -6.92
N LEU A 273 20.96 33.51 -6.88
CA LEU A 273 21.84 34.68 -6.83
C LEU A 273 22.64 34.73 -5.52
N ARG A 274 23.93 35.02 -5.61
CA ARG A 274 24.82 35.12 -4.45
C ARG A 274 25.72 36.34 -4.58
N ASP A 275 25.54 37.32 -3.71
CA ASP A 275 26.42 38.49 -3.62
C ASP A 275 27.49 38.26 -2.55
N GLN A 276 28.66 37.77 -2.96
CA GLN A 276 29.83 37.46 -2.10
C GLN A 276 29.61 36.39 -1.01
N ILE A 277 28.46 35.72 -0.98
CA ILE A 277 28.18 34.61 -0.06
C ILE A 277 28.62 33.28 -0.72
N PRO A 278 29.34 32.39 -0.02
CA PRO A 278 29.70 31.07 -0.57
C PRO A 278 28.46 30.19 -0.81
N PHE A 279 28.57 29.20 -1.70
CA PHE A 279 27.49 28.24 -1.95
C PHE A 279 27.03 27.50 -0.69
N TYR A 280 27.95 27.28 0.26
CA TYR A 280 27.64 26.71 1.55
C TYR A 280 28.37 27.44 2.67
N GLU A 281 27.74 27.54 3.83
CA GLU A 281 28.34 28.08 5.06
C GLU A 281 28.02 27.18 6.26
N TRP A 282 28.99 27.03 7.16
CA TRP A 282 28.77 26.40 8.46
C TRP A 282 28.31 27.47 9.43
N VAL A 283 27.06 27.37 9.89
CA VAL A 283 26.50 28.28 10.89
C VAL A 283 26.56 27.61 12.24
N THR A 284 27.42 28.14 13.12
CA THR A 284 27.40 27.78 14.53
C THR A 284 26.51 28.78 15.26
N VAL A 285 25.26 28.39 15.54
CA VAL A 285 24.35 29.23 16.31
C VAL A 285 24.78 29.12 17.77
N LYS A 286 25.19 30.25 18.35
CA LYS A 286 25.44 30.38 19.78
C LYS A 286 24.42 31.32 20.39
N THR A 287 23.81 30.95 21.50
CA THR A 287 22.96 31.84 22.30
C THR A 287 23.70 32.10 23.61
N ASN A 288 23.99 33.37 23.93
CA ASN A 288 24.78 33.76 25.10
C ASN A 288 26.17 33.10 25.22
N GLY A 289 26.77 32.66 24.11
CA GLY A 289 28.09 32.02 24.08
C GLY A 289 28.07 30.49 24.05
N ASP A 290 26.92 29.86 24.33
CA ASP A 290 26.76 28.40 24.36
C ASP A 290 26.27 27.85 23.01
N PRO A 291 26.70 26.65 22.58
CA PRO A 291 26.21 26.00 21.36
C PRO A 291 24.70 25.77 21.41
N TYR A 292 24.01 25.92 20.27
CA TYR A 292 22.64 25.43 20.15
C TYR A 292 22.62 23.91 20.36
N LEU A 293 21.72 23.43 21.23
CA LEU A 293 21.62 22.02 21.58
C LEU A 293 20.39 21.39 20.92
N TYR A 294 20.60 20.28 20.20
CA TYR A 294 19.51 19.43 19.77
C TYR A 294 19.14 18.46 20.89
N ALA A 295 17.87 18.50 21.29
CA ALA A 295 17.31 17.62 22.32
C ALA A 295 16.64 16.39 21.70
N LEU A 296 17.31 15.24 21.74
CA LEU A 296 16.70 13.95 21.39
C LEU A 296 15.84 13.45 22.55
N VAL A 297 14.53 13.59 22.43
CA VAL A 297 13.56 13.09 23.41
C VAL A 297 13.72 11.58 23.60
N TYR A 298 13.67 11.10 24.85
CA TYR A 298 13.88 9.68 25.19
C TYR A 298 12.93 8.73 24.46
N SER A 299 11.68 9.13 24.21
CA SER A 299 10.72 8.34 23.42
C SER A 299 11.20 8.05 22.01
N LYS A 300 11.78 9.05 21.33
CA LYS A 300 12.36 8.89 19.97
C LYS A 300 13.56 7.95 20.00
N ALA A 301 14.45 8.11 20.99
CA ALA A 301 15.61 7.24 21.15
C ALA A 301 15.19 5.78 21.40
N LEU A 302 14.17 5.55 22.23
CA LEU A 302 13.65 4.23 22.53
C LEU A 302 13.04 3.54 21.31
N LEU A 303 12.30 4.27 20.46
CA LEU A 303 11.80 3.70 19.20
C LEU A 303 12.95 3.21 18.32
N ILE A 304 14.00 4.02 18.17
CA ILE A 304 15.19 3.65 17.37
C ILE A 304 15.83 2.39 17.95
N ILE A 305 16.21 2.42 19.22
CA ILE A 305 16.93 1.30 19.86
C ILE A 305 16.06 0.04 19.91
N GLY A 306 14.79 0.17 20.26
CA GLY A 306 13.85 -0.94 20.41
C GLY A 306 13.58 -1.67 19.10
N VAL A 307 13.35 -0.95 18.00
CA VAL A 307 13.10 -1.60 16.70
C VAL A 307 14.37 -2.23 16.12
N PHE A 308 15.50 -1.51 16.13
CA PHE A 308 16.76 -2.06 15.59
C PHE A 308 17.23 -3.27 16.41
N SER A 309 17.07 -3.25 17.74
CA SER A 309 17.38 -4.42 18.58
C SER A 309 16.44 -5.59 18.31
N ALA A 310 15.13 -5.37 18.17
CA ALA A 310 14.17 -6.41 17.82
C ALA A 310 14.49 -7.07 16.47
N VAL A 311 14.87 -6.29 15.46
CA VAL A 311 15.27 -6.80 14.14
C VAL A 311 16.63 -7.51 14.20
N LEU A 312 17.57 -7.02 15.01
CA LEU A 312 18.85 -7.71 15.24
C LEU A 312 18.63 -9.08 15.90
N LEU A 313 17.74 -9.16 16.89
CA LEU A 313 17.32 -10.42 17.52
C LEU A 313 16.65 -11.35 16.51
N LEU A 314 15.79 -10.83 15.64
CA LEU A 314 15.22 -11.62 14.53
C LEU A 314 16.33 -12.16 13.61
N LEU A 315 17.33 -11.34 13.26
CA LEU A 315 18.44 -11.78 12.42
C LEU A 315 19.28 -12.87 13.09
N LEU A 316 19.53 -12.76 14.40
CA LEU A 316 20.20 -13.81 15.17
C LEU A 316 19.38 -15.09 15.16
N LEU A 317 18.06 -14.99 15.38
CA LEU A 317 17.13 -16.11 15.35
C LEU A 317 17.14 -16.79 13.97
N LEU A 318 17.03 -16.03 12.87
CA LEU A 318 17.01 -16.58 11.51
C LEU A 318 18.33 -17.23 11.08
N ASN A 319 19.46 -16.71 11.56
CA ASN A 319 20.79 -17.18 11.13
C ASN A 319 21.35 -18.29 12.02
N ARG A 320 21.08 -18.26 13.33
CA ARG A 320 21.72 -19.17 14.31
C ARG A 320 20.82 -20.32 14.76
N THR A 321 19.50 -20.23 14.61
CA THR A 321 18.59 -21.24 15.16
C THR A 321 18.15 -22.31 14.16
N ARG A 322 17.62 -23.44 14.68
CA ARG A 322 16.98 -24.49 13.87
C ARG A 322 15.74 -23.98 13.13
N LEU A 323 14.93 -23.14 13.79
CA LEU A 323 13.75 -22.53 13.19
C LEU A 323 14.12 -21.68 11.98
N GLY A 324 15.19 -20.89 12.07
CA GLY A 324 15.71 -20.11 10.95
C GLY A 324 16.24 -20.95 9.77
N ARG A 325 16.74 -22.17 10.02
CA ARG A 325 17.10 -23.13 8.96
C ARG A 325 15.86 -23.72 8.29
N GLN A 326 14.86 -24.12 9.08
CA GLN A 326 13.59 -24.63 8.56
C GLN A 326 12.84 -23.58 7.73
N MET A 327 12.81 -22.32 8.19
CA MET A 327 12.22 -21.21 7.45
C MET A 327 12.89 -20.98 6.09
N ARG A 328 14.22 -21.12 6.01
CA ARG A 328 14.94 -21.03 4.73
C ARG A 328 14.61 -22.19 3.81
N ALA A 329 14.59 -23.43 4.34
CA ALA A 329 14.21 -24.59 3.55
C ALA A 329 12.79 -24.46 2.96
N VAL A 330 11.83 -24.02 3.77
CA VAL A 330 10.43 -23.79 3.33
C VAL A 330 10.34 -22.63 2.33
N ALA A 331 11.12 -21.56 2.53
CA ALA A 331 11.18 -20.43 1.61
C ALA A 331 11.71 -20.82 0.22
N ASP A 332 12.70 -21.71 0.17
CA ASP A 332 13.31 -22.18 -1.08
C ASP A 332 12.39 -23.15 -1.82
N ASN A 333 11.95 -24.23 -1.15
CA ASN A 333 11.00 -25.18 -1.70
C ASN A 333 10.15 -25.82 -0.59
N PRO A 334 8.86 -25.43 -0.45
CA PRO A 334 8.00 -25.96 0.61
C PRO A 334 7.73 -27.46 0.46
N ASP A 335 7.62 -27.97 -0.77
CA ASP A 335 7.32 -29.39 -1.03
C ASP A 335 8.51 -30.29 -0.67
N LEU A 336 9.72 -29.87 -1.06
CA LEU A 336 10.96 -30.57 -0.68
C LEU A 336 11.17 -30.52 0.84
N ALA A 337 10.89 -29.37 1.48
CA ALA A 337 10.96 -29.23 2.92
C ALA A 337 9.97 -30.18 3.63
N ALA A 338 8.75 -30.32 3.11
CA ALA A 338 7.75 -31.25 3.62
C ALA A 338 8.22 -32.70 3.52
N SER A 339 8.79 -33.11 2.37
CA SER A 339 9.35 -34.46 2.18
C SER A 339 10.52 -34.76 3.14
N SER A 340 11.26 -33.72 3.57
CA SER A 340 12.34 -33.81 4.55
C SER A 340 11.86 -33.81 6.01
N GLY A 341 10.55 -33.93 6.26
CA GLY A 341 9.96 -33.99 7.61
C GLY A 341 9.72 -32.62 8.26
N ILE A 342 9.80 -31.51 7.52
CA ILE A 342 9.52 -30.17 8.05
C ILE A 342 8.01 -29.88 7.95
N HIS A 343 7.37 -29.58 9.07
CA HIS A 343 5.96 -29.16 9.08
C HIS A 343 5.78 -27.74 8.52
N VAL A 344 5.62 -27.62 7.20
CA VAL A 344 5.48 -26.36 6.46
C VAL A 344 4.41 -25.43 7.06
N GLU A 345 3.25 -25.96 7.43
CA GLU A 345 2.16 -25.14 8.01
C GLU A 345 2.53 -24.53 9.37
N ARG A 346 3.33 -25.22 10.20
CA ARG A 346 3.86 -24.65 11.45
C ARG A 346 4.87 -23.54 11.16
N ILE A 347 5.68 -23.70 10.11
CA ILE A 347 6.64 -22.68 9.68
C ILE A 347 5.93 -21.43 9.16
N HIS A 348 4.83 -21.58 8.40
CA HIS A 348 4.00 -20.44 8.00
C HIS A 348 3.37 -19.72 9.20
N ALA A 349 2.79 -20.46 10.15
CA ALA A 349 2.19 -19.88 11.35
C ALA A 349 3.22 -19.16 12.24
N THR A 350 4.39 -19.77 12.47
CA THR A 350 5.47 -19.14 13.25
C THR A 350 6.06 -17.92 12.54
N SER A 351 6.14 -17.95 11.20
CA SER A 351 6.49 -16.78 10.40
C SER A 351 5.48 -15.64 10.58
N ALA A 352 4.18 -15.96 10.53
CA ALA A 352 3.11 -14.99 10.75
C ALA A 352 3.15 -14.40 12.17
N PHE A 353 3.39 -15.25 13.18
CA PHE A 353 3.55 -14.83 14.57
C PHE A 353 4.72 -13.85 14.75
N LEU A 354 5.92 -14.21 14.29
CA LEU A 354 7.11 -13.37 14.44
C LEU A 354 7.00 -12.07 13.65
N SER A 355 6.43 -12.15 12.44
CA SER A 355 6.20 -10.99 11.58
C SER A 355 5.25 -9.99 12.26
N ALA A 356 4.05 -10.43 12.64
CA ALA A 356 3.06 -9.56 13.28
C ALA A 356 3.54 -9.06 14.64
N GLY A 357 4.22 -9.91 15.43
CA GLY A 357 4.77 -9.55 16.74
C GLY A 357 5.77 -8.40 16.69
N ILE A 358 6.72 -8.42 15.76
CA ILE A 358 7.72 -7.35 15.60
C ILE A 358 7.06 -6.03 15.18
N SER A 359 6.09 -6.10 14.27
CA SER A 359 5.32 -4.91 13.89
C SER A 359 4.49 -4.40 15.05
N GLY A 360 3.85 -5.26 15.84
CA GLY A 360 3.11 -4.88 17.04
C GLY A 360 3.96 -4.18 18.10
N LEU A 361 5.15 -4.71 18.38
CA LEU A 361 6.13 -4.07 19.27
C LEU A 361 6.55 -2.70 18.73
N GLY A 362 6.81 -2.59 17.43
CA GLY A 362 7.07 -1.32 16.77
C GLY A 362 5.93 -0.31 16.94
N GLY A 363 4.69 -0.78 16.93
CA GLY A 363 3.50 0.02 17.17
C GLY A 363 3.45 0.67 18.54
N VAL A 364 3.81 -0.06 19.60
CA VAL A 364 3.91 0.47 20.97
C VAL A 364 4.89 1.64 21.01
N LEU A 365 6.10 1.41 20.49
CA LEU A 365 7.15 2.41 20.48
C LEU A 365 6.82 3.61 19.59
N PHE A 366 6.10 3.38 18.49
CA PHE A 366 5.68 4.42 17.56
C PHE A 366 4.59 5.31 18.17
N ALA A 367 3.59 4.71 18.82
CA ALA A 367 2.50 5.42 19.50
C ALA A 367 2.96 6.26 20.70
N MET A 368 4.16 6.01 21.19
CA MET A 368 4.81 6.81 22.24
C MET A 368 5.38 8.13 21.71
N VAL A 369 5.76 8.16 20.43
CA VAL A 369 6.38 9.33 19.81
C VAL A 369 5.35 10.18 19.08
N THR A 370 4.42 9.55 18.37
CA THR A 370 3.41 10.24 17.60
C THR A 370 2.02 9.78 17.95
N ARG A 371 1.06 10.68 17.76
CA ARG A 371 -0.35 10.34 17.94
C ARG A 371 -0.78 9.43 16.81
N VAL A 372 -1.51 8.37 17.16
CA VAL A 372 -2.01 7.37 16.24
C VAL A 372 -3.54 7.41 16.20
N ASN A 373 -4.07 7.25 14.99
CA ASN A 373 -5.44 6.84 14.75
C ASN A 373 -5.41 5.59 13.82
N PRO A 374 -6.54 4.92 13.59
CA PRO A 374 -6.55 3.73 12.72
C PRO A 374 -6.23 4.01 11.23
N GLU A 375 -6.15 5.27 10.79
CA GLU A 375 -5.81 5.68 9.42
C GLU A 375 -4.29 5.70 9.17
N VAL A 376 -3.50 5.97 10.21
CA VAL A 376 -2.02 6.13 10.15
C VAL A 376 -1.31 4.88 9.59
N GLY A 377 -1.95 3.72 9.60
CA GLY A 377 -1.35 2.47 9.10
C GLY A 377 -0.93 2.56 7.63
N LEU A 378 -1.78 3.11 6.76
CA LEU A 378 -1.50 3.13 5.32
C LEU A 378 -0.37 4.10 4.96
N SER A 379 -0.28 5.24 5.63
CA SER A 379 0.76 6.25 5.38
C SER A 379 2.16 5.75 5.73
N ILE A 380 2.29 4.77 6.63
CA ILE A 380 3.56 4.15 7.01
C ILE A 380 3.79 2.83 6.24
N LEU A 381 2.72 2.16 5.80
CA LEU A 381 2.79 0.93 5.01
C LEU A 381 3.50 1.15 3.67
N LEU A 382 3.12 2.19 2.93
CA LEU A 382 3.67 2.43 1.59
C LEU A 382 5.19 2.70 1.62
N PRO A 383 5.75 3.56 2.51
CA PRO A 383 7.19 3.75 2.56
C PRO A 383 7.91 2.49 3.06
N SER A 384 7.24 1.68 3.88
CA SER A 384 7.76 0.37 4.29
C SER A 384 7.84 -0.61 3.11
N PHE A 385 6.93 -0.54 2.13
CA PHE A 385 7.11 -1.27 0.87
C PHE A 385 8.31 -0.75 0.08
N ALA A 386 8.55 0.55 0.04
CA ALA A 386 9.77 1.10 -0.57
C ALA A 386 11.03 0.50 0.05
N VAL A 387 11.06 0.37 1.37
CA VAL A 387 12.15 -0.31 2.10
C VAL A 387 12.30 -1.78 1.70
N VAL A 388 11.21 -2.54 1.63
CA VAL A 388 11.24 -3.98 1.27
C VAL A 388 11.72 -4.18 -0.17
N VAL A 389 11.26 -3.33 -1.08
CA VAL A 389 11.60 -3.41 -2.50
C VAL A 389 13.07 -3.01 -2.71
N LEU A 390 13.50 -1.89 -2.13
CA LEU A 390 14.89 -1.43 -2.18
C LEU A 390 15.84 -2.44 -1.53
N GLY A 391 15.44 -3.01 -0.39
CA GLY A 391 16.19 -4.01 0.36
C GLY A 391 16.23 -5.41 -0.26
N THR A 392 15.57 -5.59 -1.41
CA THR A 392 15.29 -6.88 -2.06
C THR A 392 14.38 -7.78 -1.22
N MET A 393 13.30 -8.27 -1.85
CA MET A 393 12.27 -9.06 -1.17
C MET A 393 12.85 -10.32 -0.52
N GLY A 394 12.49 -10.54 0.75
CA GLY A 394 12.95 -11.71 1.52
C GLY A 394 14.30 -11.55 2.22
N SER A 395 15.00 -10.42 2.07
CA SER A 395 16.26 -10.12 2.76
C SER A 395 16.09 -9.16 3.95
N VAL A 396 15.97 -9.70 5.18
CA VAL A 396 15.81 -8.87 6.40
C VAL A 396 17.00 -7.91 6.58
N ARG A 397 18.22 -8.32 6.18
CA ARG A 397 19.40 -7.46 6.22
C ARG A 397 19.31 -6.31 5.21
N GLY A 398 18.85 -6.62 4.00
CA GLY A 398 18.65 -5.60 2.98
C GLY A 398 17.57 -4.61 3.38
N ALA A 399 16.47 -5.07 4.00
CA ALA A 399 15.43 -4.21 4.55
C ALA A 399 15.96 -3.26 5.64
N MET A 400 16.86 -3.71 6.51
CA MET A 400 17.49 -2.84 7.52
C MET A 400 18.32 -1.71 6.89
N ILE A 401 19.14 -2.02 5.88
CA ILE A 401 19.95 -1.01 5.16
C ILE A 401 19.03 -0.06 4.39
N ALA A 402 18.04 -0.60 3.68
CA ALA A 402 17.07 0.18 2.92
C ALA A 402 16.24 1.10 3.82
N ALA A 403 15.90 0.67 5.04
CA ALA A 403 15.17 1.50 6.00
C ALA A 403 15.97 2.73 6.41
N ILE A 404 17.28 2.57 6.63
CA ILE A 404 18.18 3.69 6.90
C ILE A 404 18.21 4.64 5.70
N ILE A 405 18.43 4.12 4.49
CA ILE A 405 18.47 4.95 3.27
C ILE A 405 17.15 5.74 3.10
N ILE A 406 16.00 5.06 3.16
CA ILE A 406 14.68 5.68 3.00
C ILE A 406 14.38 6.67 4.13
N GLY A 407 14.73 6.34 5.38
CA GLY A 407 14.55 7.23 6.53
C GLY A 407 15.37 8.52 6.39
N PHE A 408 16.63 8.41 5.96
CA PHE A 408 17.47 9.57 5.68
C PHE A 408 16.97 10.38 4.48
N VAL A 409 16.56 9.73 3.38
CA VAL A 409 15.96 10.39 2.22
C VAL A 409 14.74 11.23 2.63
N ARG A 410 13.85 10.67 3.47
CA ARG A 410 12.73 11.42 4.03
C ARG A 410 13.20 12.59 4.90
N ALA A 411 14.07 12.34 5.88
CA ALA A 411 14.51 13.37 6.82
C ALA A 411 15.29 14.52 6.15
N SER A 412 16.06 14.23 5.09
CA SER A 412 16.78 15.25 4.33
C SER A 412 15.88 16.05 3.39
N SER A 413 14.74 15.49 2.98
CA SER A 413 13.85 16.16 2.03
C SER A 413 13.09 17.32 2.64
N GLU A 414 12.74 17.25 3.92
CA GLU A 414 11.91 18.26 4.58
C GLU A 414 12.61 19.63 4.68
N PRO A 415 13.89 19.74 5.13
CA PRO A 415 14.60 21.02 5.10
C PRO A 415 14.77 21.59 3.68
N VAL A 416 14.97 20.72 2.68
CA VAL A 416 15.07 21.12 1.26
C VAL A 416 13.75 21.71 0.78
N LEU A 417 12.65 21.01 1.01
CA LEU A 417 11.31 21.43 0.61
C LEU A 417 10.88 22.73 1.30
N VAL A 418 11.20 22.91 2.58
CA VAL A 418 10.92 24.16 3.31
C VAL A 418 11.79 25.30 2.80
N GLY A 419 13.09 25.07 2.63
CA GLY A 419 14.04 26.10 2.20
C GLY A 419 13.79 26.61 0.77
N ILE A 420 13.20 25.76 -0.09
CA ILE A 420 12.87 26.07 -1.48
C ILE A 420 11.42 26.53 -1.65
N GLY A 421 10.49 25.96 -0.88
CA GLY A 421 9.07 26.28 -0.98
C GLY A 421 8.74 27.72 -0.61
N ASN A 422 9.37 28.26 0.44
CA ASN A 422 9.09 29.62 0.90
C ASN A 422 9.45 30.70 -0.16
N PRO A 423 10.65 30.67 -0.78
CA PRO A 423 10.96 31.58 -1.90
C PRO A 423 10.04 31.43 -3.13
N LEU A 424 9.41 30.28 -3.32
CA LEU A 424 8.50 30.02 -4.45
C LEU A 424 7.03 30.32 -4.14
N ASP A 425 6.75 31.02 -3.03
CA ASP A 425 5.40 31.29 -2.48
C ASP A 425 4.57 30.01 -2.26
N ARG A 426 5.26 28.91 -1.92
CA ARG A 426 4.69 27.56 -1.76
C ARG A 426 5.03 26.98 -0.39
N ALA A 427 4.46 27.57 0.65
CA ALA A 427 4.68 27.15 2.05
C ALA A 427 4.30 25.68 2.31
N SER A 428 3.33 25.15 1.56
CA SER A 428 2.84 23.77 1.69
C SER A 428 3.75 22.70 1.08
N PHE A 429 4.87 23.07 0.45
CA PHE A 429 5.82 22.12 -0.16
C PHE A 429 6.42 21.12 0.81
N SER A 430 6.49 21.46 2.11
CA SER A 430 6.92 20.53 3.15
C SER A 430 6.09 19.23 3.18
N ALA A 431 4.82 19.28 2.78
CA ALA A 431 3.94 18.10 2.70
C ALA A 431 4.47 17.03 1.72
N PHE A 432 5.24 17.43 0.70
CA PHE A 432 5.87 16.47 -0.22
C PHE A 432 6.88 15.55 0.48
N GLY A 433 7.39 15.91 1.66
CA GLY A 433 8.31 15.07 2.43
C GLY A 433 7.73 13.69 2.77
N GLU A 434 6.41 13.54 2.79
CA GLU A 434 5.76 12.23 2.97
C GLU A 434 5.85 11.31 1.75
N ILE A 435 5.95 11.89 0.54
CA ILE A 435 5.94 11.14 -0.72
C ILE A 435 7.31 10.97 -1.37
N VAL A 436 8.33 11.68 -0.89
CA VAL A 436 9.71 11.55 -1.39
C VAL A 436 10.21 10.09 -1.36
N PRO A 437 9.93 9.26 -0.33
CA PRO A 437 10.25 7.83 -0.37
C PRO A 437 9.68 7.09 -1.60
N TYR A 438 8.50 7.48 -2.08
CA TYR A 438 7.87 6.87 -3.24
C TYR A 438 8.52 7.29 -4.54
N ILE A 439 8.77 8.59 -4.70
CA ILE A 439 9.46 9.14 -5.87
C ILE A 439 10.84 8.51 -5.98
N PHE A 440 11.55 8.43 -4.86
CA PHE A 440 12.84 7.76 -4.76
C PHE A 440 12.75 6.27 -5.12
N LEU A 441 11.75 5.54 -4.61
CA LEU A 441 11.52 4.14 -4.96
C LEU A 441 11.32 3.96 -6.47
N ILE A 442 10.44 4.76 -7.07
CA ILE A 442 10.14 4.70 -8.50
C ILE A 442 11.41 4.96 -9.30
N GLY A 443 12.15 6.02 -8.96
CA GLY A 443 13.43 6.35 -9.59
C GLY A 443 14.46 5.21 -9.47
N VAL A 444 14.59 4.60 -8.29
CA VAL A 444 15.48 3.46 -8.10
C VAL A 444 15.01 2.26 -8.90
N LEU A 445 13.73 1.92 -8.92
CA LEU A 445 13.19 0.78 -9.68
C LEU A 445 13.36 0.94 -11.19
N MET A 446 13.25 2.17 -11.70
CA MET A 446 13.51 2.48 -13.11
C MET A 446 14.96 2.16 -13.50
N VAL A 447 15.90 2.36 -12.58
CA VAL A 447 17.32 2.05 -12.82
C VAL A 447 17.67 0.61 -12.41
N MET A 448 17.02 0.09 -11.37
CA MET A 448 17.34 -1.15 -10.66
C MET A 448 16.07 -1.92 -10.25
N PRO A 449 15.51 -2.75 -11.15
CA PRO A 449 14.26 -3.47 -10.89
C PRO A 449 14.36 -4.55 -9.80
N GLN A 450 15.58 -4.98 -9.41
CA GLN A 450 15.82 -6.04 -8.41
C GLN A 450 16.18 -5.52 -7.01
N GLY A 451 16.30 -4.18 -6.85
CA GLY A 451 16.73 -3.53 -5.60
C GLY A 451 18.24 -3.61 -5.32
N LEU A 452 18.68 -2.95 -4.24
CA LEU A 452 20.09 -2.87 -3.81
C LEU A 452 20.62 -4.18 -3.22
N GLY A 453 19.76 -4.97 -2.57
CA GLY A 453 20.17 -6.21 -1.91
C GLY A 453 20.71 -7.27 -2.88
N ASP A 454 20.09 -7.38 -4.05
CA ASP A 454 20.53 -8.28 -5.13
C ASP A 454 21.91 -7.87 -5.69
N ALA A 455 22.13 -6.57 -5.92
CA ALA A 455 23.41 -6.03 -6.37
C ALA A 455 24.55 -6.33 -5.36
N LEU A 456 24.28 -6.13 -4.06
CA LEU A 456 25.21 -6.48 -2.98
C LEU A 456 25.50 -7.99 -2.92
N GLY A 457 24.49 -8.82 -3.17
CA GLY A 457 24.62 -10.27 -3.25
C GLY A 457 25.56 -10.70 -4.39
N LYS A 458 25.32 -10.20 -5.60
CA LYS A 458 26.17 -10.46 -6.78
C LYS A 458 27.62 -10.02 -6.55
N TRP A 459 27.83 -8.85 -5.96
CA TRP A 459 29.16 -8.37 -5.63
C TRP A 459 29.89 -9.25 -4.60
N THR A 460 29.16 -9.75 -3.60
CA THR A 460 29.70 -10.66 -2.59
C THR A 460 30.13 -11.99 -3.23
N ILE A 461 29.29 -12.55 -4.10
CA ILE A 461 29.60 -13.78 -4.85
C ILE A 461 30.83 -13.57 -5.73
N GLU A 462 30.89 -12.48 -6.49
CA GLU A 462 32.02 -12.16 -7.37
C GLU A 462 33.32 -11.98 -6.58
N ARG A 463 33.26 -11.32 -5.41
CA ARG A 463 34.41 -11.19 -4.51
C ARG A 463 34.89 -12.54 -4.01
N HIS A 464 33.98 -13.44 -3.62
CA HIS A 464 34.35 -14.78 -3.18
C HIS A 464 34.93 -15.61 -4.33
N ARG A 465 34.37 -15.51 -5.54
CA ARG A 465 34.90 -16.15 -6.75
C ARG A 465 36.32 -15.69 -7.03
N ARG A 466 36.58 -14.37 -7.04
CA ARG A 466 37.93 -13.81 -7.25
C ARG A 466 38.94 -14.16 -6.17
N ARG A 467 38.50 -14.31 -4.91
CA ARG A 467 39.37 -14.80 -3.82
C ARG A 467 39.70 -16.28 -3.98
N ALA A 468 38.74 -17.09 -4.42
CA ALA A 468 38.97 -18.49 -4.74
C ALA A 468 39.93 -18.65 -5.93
N GLU A 469 39.78 -17.82 -6.97
CA GLU A 469 40.70 -17.75 -8.12
C GLU A 469 42.13 -17.33 -7.71
N ARG A 470 42.29 -16.53 -6.66
CA ARG A 470 43.59 -16.07 -6.15
C ARG A 470 44.25 -17.00 -5.11
N GLY A 471 43.60 -18.11 -4.74
CA GLY A 471 44.12 -19.04 -3.74
C GLY A 471 44.27 -18.44 -2.32
N GLU A 472 43.66 -17.27 -2.05
CA GLU A 472 43.75 -16.61 -0.75
C GLU A 472 42.80 -17.29 0.26
N GLN A 473 43.35 -17.88 1.32
CA GLN A 473 42.57 -18.42 2.43
C GLN A 473 41.74 -17.31 3.10
N ALA A 474 40.48 -17.65 3.43
CA ALA A 474 39.49 -16.71 3.93
C ALA A 474 39.86 -16.13 5.32
N SER A 475 40.61 -15.04 5.34
CA SER A 475 40.90 -14.23 6.54
C SER A 475 40.28 -12.83 6.49
N GLY A 476 39.53 -12.50 5.43
CA GLY A 476 38.91 -11.18 5.27
C GLY A 476 37.48 -11.11 5.82
N MET A 477 37.18 -10.03 6.56
CA MET A 477 35.88 -9.77 7.19
C MET A 477 34.69 -10.11 6.30
N GLY A 478 33.83 -11.01 6.78
CA GLY A 478 32.55 -11.30 6.12
C GLY A 478 31.64 -10.07 6.10
N PRO A 479 30.65 -9.99 5.20
CA PRO A 479 29.72 -8.86 5.13
C PRO A 479 28.99 -8.60 6.46
N MET A 480 28.74 -9.64 7.27
CA MET A 480 28.20 -9.49 8.62
C MET A 480 29.15 -8.72 9.55
N GLN A 481 30.47 -8.95 9.42
CA GLN A 481 31.50 -8.28 10.21
C GLN A 481 31.74 -6.85 9.70
N PHE A 482 31.62 -6.60 8.39
CA PHE A 482 31.71 -5.24 7.83
C PHE A 482 30.51 -4.37 8.22
N THR A 483 29.28 -4.89 8.12
CA THR A 483 28.08 -4.15 8.54
C THR A 483 28.07 -3.93 10.04
N PHE A 484 28.48 -4.93 10.82
CA PHE A 484 28.63 -4.79 12.28
C PHE A 484 29.70 -3.74 12.63
N VAL A 485 30.90 -3.82 12.06
CA VAL A 485 31.96 -2.84 12.31
C VAL A 485 31.60 -1.45 11.80
N ALA A 486 30.87 -1.30 10.69
CA ALA A 486 30.40 0.00 10.22
C ALA A 486 29.33 0.59 11.15
N CYS A 487 28.34 -0.20 11.58
CA CYS A 487 27.33 0.24 12.56
C CYS A 487 27.96 0.53 13.93
N SER A 488 28.88 -0.33 14.40
CA SER A 488 29.63 -0.13 15.64
C SER A 488 30.57 1.07 15.54
N ALA A 489 31.20 1.34 14.40
CA ALA A 489 32.05 2.50 14.18
C ALA A 489 31.24 3.80 14.11
N ILE A 490 30.06 3.79 13.47
CA ILE A 490 29.13 4.93 13.48
C ILE A 490 28.62 5.19 14.90
N MET A 491 28.23 4.14 15.63
CA MET A 491 27.82 4.25 17.04
C MET A 491 28.97 4.67 17.96
N LEU A 492 30.21 4.23 17.69
CA LEU A 492 31.42 4.63 18.40
C LEU A 492 31.79 6.08 18.09
N LEU A 493 31.67 6.53 16.84
CA LEU A 493 31.89 7.93 16.45
C LEU A 493 30.84 8.85 17.09
N LEU A 494 29.58 8.40 17.17
CA LEU A 494 28.49 9.09 17.88
C LEU A 494 28.68 9.08 19.42
N ALA A 495 29.31 8.04 19.98
CA ALA A 495 29.66 7.97 21.41
C ALA A 495 30.93 8.77 21.73
N LEU A 496 31.90 8.83 20.81
CA LEU A 496 33.13 9.62 20.93
C LEU A 496 32.85 11.11 20.79
N SER A 497 31.85 11.52 19.98
CA SER A 497 31.39 12.91 19.99
C SER A 497 30.76 13.33 21.33
N ALA A 498 30.32 12.37 22.16
CA ALA A 498 29.79 12.63 23.50
C ALA A 498 30.86 12.59 24.61
N LEU A 499 32.13 12.36 24.28
CA LEU A 499 33.26 12.31 25.22
C LEU A 499 34.03 13.65 25.31
N TYR A 500 33.49 14.74 24.75
CA TYR A 500 34.03 16.07 24.98
C TYR A 500 33.81 16.46 26.46
N PRO A 501 34.87 16.82 27.21
CA PRO A 501 34.77 17.00 28.64
C PRO A 501 34.22 18.39 28.96
N ASP A 502 32.92 18.50 29.19
CA ASP A 502 32.37 19.60 29.98
C ASP A 502 31.87 19.10 31.35
N ARG A 503 32.39 19.73 32.41
CA ARG A 503 32.35 19.25 33.79
C ARG A 503 31.04 19.63 34.46
N SER A 504 29.97 18.87 34.28
CA SER A 504 28.77 19.07 35.12
C SER A 504 27.78 17.90 35.25
N TYR A 505 27.93 16.77 34.54
CA TYR A 505 26.96 15.66 34.65
C TYR A 505 27.62 14.30 34.96
N PRO A 506 27.20 13.59 36.03
CA PRO A 506 27.69 12.25 36.31
C PRO A 506 26.88 11.23 35.50
N ARG A 507 27.44 10.66 34.42
CA ARG A 507 26.97 9.38 33.81
C ARG A 507 27.95 8.75 32.80
N PRO A 508 29.20 8.39 33.19
CA PRO A 508 30.04 7.49 32.40
C PRO A 508 29.61 6.00 32.51
N VAL A 509 28.83 5.62 33.54
CA VAL A 509 28.45 4.22 33.81
C VAL A 509 27.47 3.65 32.77
N PHE A 510 26.53 4.47 32.27
CA PHE A 510 25.55 4.03 31.26
C PHE A 510 26.21 3.78 29.89
N TRP A 511 27.14 4.65 29.47
CA TRP A 511 27.92 4.48 28.25
C TRP A 511 28.90 3.31 28.35
N LEU A 512 29.51 3.08 29.53
CA LEU A 512 30.36 1.92 29.81
C LEU A 512 29.58 0.60 29.83
N LEU A 513 28.32 0.59 30.26
CA LEU A 513 27.45 -0.59 30.21
C LEU A 513 26.96 -0.89 28.78
N LEU A 514 26.71 0.15 27.98
CA LEU A 514 26.30 0.04 26.57
C LEU A 514 27.49 -0.39 25.67
N LEU A 515 28.68 0.17 25.90
CA LEU A 515 29.95 -0.29 25.32
C LEU A 515 30.31 -1.69 25.81
N GLY A 516 30.14 -1.98 27.09
CA GLY A 516 30.39 -3.30 27.67
C GLY A 516 29.49 -4.38 27.08
N GLY A 517 28.19 -4.10 26.93
CA GLY A 517 27.22 -5.02 26.32
C GLY A 517 27.49 -5.28 24.84
N VAL A 518 27.75 -4.22 24.06
CA VAL A 518 28.05 -4.34 22.61
C VAL A 518 29.42 -4.97 22.37
N SER A 519 30.41 -4.69 23.22
CA SER A 519 31.78 -5.25 23.13
C SER A 519 31.84 -6.69 23.62
N LEU A 520 31.09 -7.07 24.66
CA LEU A 520 30.99 -8.47 25.12
C LEU A 520 30.22 -9.35 24.12
N LEU A 521 29.17 -8.81 23.47
CA LEU A 521 28.49 -9.48 22.35
C LEU A 521 29.38 -9.54 21.08
N GLY A 522 30.21 -8.51 20.87
CA GLY A 522 31.28 -8.49 19.87
C GLY A 522 32.32 -9.57 20.13
N LEU A 523 32.81 -9.72 21.36
CA LEU A 523 33.74 -10.77 21.76
C LEU A 523 33.12 -12.18 21.66
N ALA A 524 31.83 -12.33 21.98
CA ALA A 524 31.10 -13.59 21.82
C ALA A 524 30.86 -13.97 20.35
N THR A 525 30.85 -13.01 19.42
CA THR A 525 30.79 -13.24 17.96
C THR A 525 32.17 -13.32 17.30
N TRP A 526 33.19 -12.79 17.97
CA TRP A 526 34.59 -12.82 17.57
C TRP A 526 35.30 -14.10 18.01
N TRP A 527 34.91 -14.73 19.14
CA TRP A 527 35.52 -15.97 19.64
C TRP A 527 35.36 -17.12 18.65
N PRO A 528 36.42 -17.52 17.93
CA PRO A 528 36.38 -18.67 17.05
C PRO A 528 36.65 -19.89 17.92
N LEU A 529 35.63 -20.68 18.24
CA LEU A 529 35.88 -22.09 18.44
C LEU A 529 36.29 -22.65 17.08
N ARG A 530 37.61 -22.62 16.81
CA ARG A 530 38.24 -23.46 15.79
C ARG A 530 37.93 -24.90 16.19
N GLY A 531 36.82 -25.41 15.65
CA GLY A 531 36.59 -26.83 15.55
C GLY A 531 37.30 -27.33 14.31
N GLU A 532 38.61 -27.58 14.42
CA GLU A 532 39.18 -28.71 13.71
C GLU A 532 38.40 -29.94 14.20
N THR A 533 37.56 -30.49 13.35
CA THR A 533 36.98 -31.81 13.60
C THR A 533 38.04 -32.86 13.30
N THR A 534 38.94 -33.07 14.25
CA THR A 534 39.61 -34.35 14.47
C THR A 534 39.18 -34.87 15.84
N SER A 535 38.33 -35.90 15.79
CA SER A 535 37.93 -36.77 16.91
C SER A 535 37.10 -36.15 18.04
N GLY A 536 36.06 -36.89 18.45
CA GLY A 536 35.05 -36.44 19.38
C GLY A 536 35.53 -36.24 20.81
N ARG A 537 35.12 -35.12 21.41
CA ARG A 537 34.76 -34.99 22.83
C ARG A 537 33.92 -33.73 23.00
N GLN A 538 32.67 -33.89 23.42
CA GLN A 538 31.81 -32.77 23.81
C GLN A 538 32.35 -32.15 25.10
N LEU A 539 32.68 -30.86 25.07
CA LEU A 539 32.96 -30.06 26.27
C LEU A 539 31.67 -29.40 26.75
N SER A 540 31.08 -29.93 27.81
CA SER A 540 29.92 -29.36 28.50
C SER A 540 30.38 -28.29 29.51
N LEU A 541 30.16 -27.02 29.19
CA LEU A 541 30.42 -25.85 30.06
C LEU A 541 29.23 -25.52 30.99
N VAL A 542 28.57 -26.53 31.56
CA VAL A 542 27.46 -26.33 32.52
C VAL A 542 27.75 -27.17 33.76
N PRO A 543 27.73 -26.61 34.99
CA PRO A 543 27.85 -27.38 36.22
C PRO A 543 26.72 -28.42 36.27
N ALA A 544 27.06 -29.69 36.45
CA ALA A 544 26.11 -30.80 36.55
C ALA A 544 25.15 -30.54 37.73
N GLY A 545 23.90 -30.22 37.41
CA GLY A 545 22.86 -29.87 38.38
C GLY A 545 21.96 -28.71 37.93
N LEU A 546 22.51 -27.69 37.27
CA LEU A 546 21.71 -26.55 36.78
C LEU A 546 20.98 -26.88 35.47
N SER A 547 21.56 -27.75 34.64
CA SER A 547 20.95 -28.25 33.40
C SER A 547 19.64 -28.97 33.66
N ASP A 548 19.59 -29.76 34.72
CA ASP A 548 18.48 -30.68 34.98
C ASP A 548 17.30 -29.91 35.58
N GLY A 549 17.59 -28.92 36.44
CA GLY A 549 16.59 -27.96 36.92
C GLY A 549 16.03 -27.06 35.82
N LEU A 550 16.87 -26.56 34.91
CA LEU A 550 16.43 -25.76 33.75
C LEU A 550 15.70 -26.61 32.70
N HIS A 551 16.08 -27.88 32.52
CA HIS A 551 15.36 -28.81 31.65
C HIS A 551 14.00 -29.18 32.23
N ALA A 552 13.90 -29.41 33.54
CA ALA A 552 12.64 -29.66 34.23
C ALA A 552 11.73 -28.41 34.24
N ALA A 553 12.29 -27.22 34.49
CA ALA A 553 11.55 -25.96 34.44
C ALA A 553 11.11 -25.61 33.01
N ARG A 554 11.95 -25.85 32.01
CA ARG A 554 11.61 -25.68 30.60
C ARG A 554 10.57 -26.70 30.14
N GLN A 555 10.65 -27.96 30.55
CA GLN A 555 9.63 -28.96 30.23
C GLN A 555 8.32 -28.68 30.97
N GLY A 556 8.38 -28.22 32.22
CA GLY A 556 7.22 -27.77 32.98
C GLY A 556 6.55 -26.56 32.33
N ALA A 557 7.33 -25.54 31.95
CA ALA A 557 6.86 -24.35 31.25
C ALA A 557 6.32 -24.65 29.85
N LEU A 558 6.95 -25.56 29.10
CA LEU A 558 6.46 -26.02 27.80
C LEU A 558 5.19 -26.86 27.95
N ALA A 559 5.06 -27.67 29.00
CA ALA A 559 3.86 -28.47 29.26
C ALA A 559 2.69 -27.62 29.78
N THR A 560 2.96 -26.54 30.51
CA THR A 560 1.92 -25.55 30.90
C THR A 560 1.55 -24.66 29.71
N LEU A 561 2.50 -24.26 28.86
CA LEU A 561 2.23 -23.58 27.58
C LEU A 561 1.41 -24.47 26.64
N ASP A 562 1.73 -25.76 26.51
CA ASP A 562 0.99 -26.67 25.64
C ASP A 562 -0.41 -26.98 26.19
N ARG A 563 -0.57 -27.06 27.52
CA ARG A 563 -1.90 -27.18 28.17
C ARG A 563 -2.74 -25.91 28.01
N SER A 564 -2.16 -24.73 28.17
CA SER A 564 -2.87 -23.45 27.99
C SER A 564 -3.15 -23.15 26.52
N LEU A 565 -2.19 -23.38 25.63
CA LEU A 565 -2.38 -23.28 24.18
C LEU A 565 -3.41 -24.28 23.68
N SER A 566 -3.39 -25.54 24.11
CA SER A 566 -4.40 -26.54 23.71
C SER A 566 -5.79 -26.27 24.32
N ALA A 567 -5.88 -25.65 25.49
CA ALA A 567 -7.16 -25.20 26.06
C ALA A 567 -7.72 -24.00 25.27
N VAL A 568 -6.88 -23.03 24.91
CA VAL A 568 -7.24 -21.92 24.02
C VAL A 568 -7.55 -22.44 22.60
N TYR A 569 -6.82 -23.43 22.09
CA TYR A 569 -7.04 -24.05 20.78
C TYR A 569 -8.36 -24.84 20.74
N ARG A 570 -8.72 -25.52 21.83
CA ARG A 570 -10.00 -26.21 21.98
C ARG A 570 -11.15 -25.22 22.14
N ARG A 571 -10.97 -24.11 22.86
CA ARG A 571 -12.00 -23.06 23.02
C ARG A 571 -12.18 -22.22 21.76
N ALA A 572 -11.11 -21.80 21.09
CA ALA A 572 -11.15 -21.11 19.81
C ALA A 572 -11.61 -22.02 18.68
N GLY A 573 -11.23 -23.30 18.72
CA GLY A 573 -11.76 -24.35 17.84
C GLY A 573 -13.25 -24.57 18.08
N ALA A 574 -13.71 -24.64 19.33
CA ALA A 574 -15.12 -24.75 19.68
C ALA A 574 -15.92 -23.48 19.34
N LEU A 575 -15.31 -22.29 19.39
CA LEU A 575 -15.92 -21.04 18.96
C LEU A 575 -16.04 -20.97 17.42
N ALA A 576 -15.01 -21.42 16.69
CA ALA A 576 -15.03 -21.55 15.24
C ALA A 576 -16.01 -22.65 14.77
N VAL A 577 -16.13 -23.74 15.54
CA VAL A 577 -17.12 -24.81 15.36
C VAL A 577 -18.52 -24.36 15.77
N ARG A 578 -18.67 -23.45 16.74
CA ARG A 578 -19.95 -22.80 17.07
C ARG A 578 -20.35 -21.74 16.06
N MET A 579 -19.40 -21.04 15.43
CA MET A 579 -19.69 -20.09 14.33
C MET A 579 -20.01 -20.82 13.02
N THR A 580 -19.29 -21.90 12.70
CA THR A 580 -19.70 -22.81 11.60
C THR A 580 -20.94 -23.61 11.97
N GLY A 581 -21.16 -23.87 13.26
CA GLY A 581 -22.37 -24.42 13.85
C GLY A 581 -23.55 -23.45 13.74
N LEU A 582 -23.35 -22.14 13.85
CA LEU A 582 -24.36 -21.10 13.62
C LEU A 582 -24.69 -20.97 12.13
N LEU A 583 -23.71 -21.15 11.23
CA LEU A 583 -23.95 -21.29 9.79
C LEU A 583 -24.61 -22.62 9.43
N ALA A 584 -24.33 -23.69 10.18
CA ALA A 584 -24.97 -25.00 10.06
C ALA A 584 -26.38 -24.99 10.66
N VAL A 585 -26.63 -24.21 11.71
CA VAL A 585 -27.93 -23.96 12.34
C VAL A 585 -28.73 -22.98 11.50
N ALA A 586 -28.11 -22.03 10.78
CA ALA A 586 -28.77 -21.23 9.74
C ALA A 586 -29.11 -22.07 8.50
N ARG A 587 -28.25 -23.03 8.13
CA ARG A 587 -28.56 -24.06 7.12
C ARG A 587 -29.63 -25.05 7.60
N ALA A 588 -29.65 -25.38 8.89
CA ALA A 588 -30.61 -26.32 9.48
C ALA A 588 -31.96 -25.64 9.79
N SER A 589 -31.98 -24.35 10.11
CA SER A 589 -33.19 -23.55 10.26
C SER A 589 -33.81 -23.22 8.90
N ALA A 590 -32.99 -23.03 7.85
CA ALA A 590 -33.45 -23.02 6.46
C ALA A 590 -33.85 -24.41 5.93
N ALA A 591 -33.50 -25.49 6.64
CA ALA A 591 -33.83 -26.87 6.30
C ALA A 591 -34.90 -27.48 7.22
N GLY A 592 -35.62 -26.65 7.98
CA GLY A 592 -36.82 -27.06 8.70
C GLY A 592 -37.88 -27.58 7.73
N SER A 593 -38.03 -28.91 7.68
CA SER A 593 -39.06 -29.68 6.98
C SER A 593 -39.40 -29.21 5.56
N ILE A 594 -38.44 -29.31 4.65
CA ILE A 594 -38.74 -29.35 3.22
C ILE A 594 -39.14 -30.81 2.89
N PRO A 595 -40.37 -31.09 2.43
CA PRO A 595 -40.79 -32.44 2.04
C PRO A 595 -39.84 -33.01 0.98
N ASP A 596 -39.55 -34.31 1.02
CA ASP A 596 -38.53 -34.94 0.15
C ASP A 596 -38.73 -34.66 -1.35
N GLY A 597 -39.98 -34.48 -1.80
CA GLY A 597 -40.29 -34.08 -3.18
C GLY A 597 -39.85 -32.66 -3.57
N VAL A 598 -39.76 -31.72 -2.63
CA VAL A 598 -39.22 -30.37 -2.87
C VAL A 598 -37.69 -30.39 -2.81
N ARG A 599 -37.10 -31.31 -2.02
CA ARG A 599 -35.66 -31.52 -1.98
C ARG A 599 -35.12 -32.03 -3.32
N ASP A 600 -35.85 -32.92 -3.98
CA ASP A 600 -35.54 -33.39 -5.34
C ASP A 600 -35.83 -32.33 -6.42
N ALA A 601 -36.85 -31.48 -6.23
CA ALA A 601 -37.14 -30.35 -7.12
C ALA A 601 -36.11 -29.21 -7.03
N VAL A 602 -35.48 -29.01 -5.86
CA VAL A 602 -34.45 -28.00 -5.61
C VAL A 602 -33.04 -28.53 -5.93
N ALA A 603 -32.80 -29.84 -5.79
CA ALA A 603 -31.49 -30.46 -6.03
C ALA A 603 -31.27 -30.93 -7.48
N ALA A 604 -32.32 -31.14 -8.26
CA ALA A 604 -32.19 -31.44 -9.68
C ALA A 604 -32.14 -30.13 -10.48
N PRO A 605 -30.98 -29.70 -11.04
CA PRO A 605 -31.04 -28.79 -12.18
C PRO A 605 -31.85 -29.54 -13.23
N GLY A 606 -33.06 -29.04 -13.51
CA GLY A 606 -34.00 -29.66 -14.41
C GLY A 606 -33.30 -30.01 -15.72
N ARG A 607 -33.72 -31.09 -16.38
CA ARG A 607 -33.15 -31.54 -17.66
C ARG A 607 -32.95 -30.38 -18.65
N PHE A 608 -33.90 -29.44 -18.65
CA PHE A 608 -33.83 -28.14 -19.31
C PHE A 608 -32.55 -27.31 -19.01
N TRP A 609 -32.17 -27.11 -17.75
CA TRP A 609 -30.98 -26.32 -17.38
C TRP A 609 -29.67 -27.01 -17.72
N ARG A 610 -29.62 -28.35 -17.65
CA ARG A 610 -28.46 -29.12 -18.09
C ARG A 610 -28.26 -29.05 -19.60
N GLU A 611 -29.34 -28.98 -20.38
CA GLU A 611 -29.29 -28.79 -21.83
C GLU A 611 -29.08 -27.31 -22.23
N PHE A 612 -29.68 -26.36 -21.50
CA PHE A 612 -29.66 -24.93 -21.81
C PHE A 612 -28.35 -24.23 -21.38
N ALA A 613 -27.78 -24.64 -20.25
CA ALA A 613 -26.54 -24.10 -19.69
C ALA A 613 -25.69 -25.23 -19.07
N PRO A 614 -24.94 -25.99 -19.89
CA PRO A 614 -24.22 -27.19 -19.46
C PRO A 614 -23.22 -26.92 -18.32
N TYR A 615 -22.63 -25.72 -18.32
CA TYR A 615 -21.65 -25.25 -17.32
C TYR A 615 -22.24 -24.18 -16.38
N GLY A 616 -23.57 -24.08 -16.29
CA GLY A 616 -24.25 -23.06 -15.48
C GLY A 616 -23.81 -21.64 -15.85
N ARG A 617 -23.45 -20.83 -14.85
CA ARG A 617 -22.96 -19.44 -15.03
C ARG A 617 -21.63 -19.31 -15.77
N GLU A 618 -20.87 -20.40 -15.94
CA GLU A 618 -19.62 -20.40 -16.73
C GLU A 618 -19.88 -20.61 -18.23
N SER A 619 -21.11 -20.99 -18.61
CA SER A 619 -21.54 -21.00 -20.02
C SER A 619 -21.97 -19.60 -20.48
N GLU A 620 -21.82 -19.29 -21.76
CA GLU A 620 -22.17 -17.97 -22.31
C GLU A 620 -23.64 -17.60 -22.06
N ARG A 621 -24.57 -18.53 -22.34
CA ARG A 621 -26.02 -18.36 -22.12
C ARG A 621 -26.35 -18.25 -20.64
N GLY A 622 -25.78 -19.13 -19.81
CA GLY A 622 -26.02 -19.08 -18.36
C GLY A 622 -25.46 -17.82 -17.69
N SER A 623 -24.34 -17.29 -18.19
CA SER A 623 -23.76 -16.01 -17.75
C SER A 623 -24.69 -14.83 -18.05
N TRP A 624 -25.31 -14.78 -19.25
CA TRP A 624 -26.30 -13.76 -19.61
C TRP A 624 -27.57 -13.83 -18.74
N VAL A 625 -28.11 -15.02 -18.53
CA VAL A 625 -29.30 -15.20 -17.67
C VAL A 625 -28.99 -14.75 -16.24
N ALA A 626 -27.87 -15.19 -15.68
CA ALA A 626 -27.45 -14.79 -14.34
C ALA A 626 -27.24 -13.28 -14.22
N PHE A 627 -26.66 -12.65 -15.24
CA PHE A 627 -26.52 -11.19 -15.31
C PHE A 627 -27.87 -10.47 -15.28
N VAL A 628 -28.82 -10.86 -16.14
CA VAL A 628 -30.14 -10.21 -16.22
C VAL A 628 -30.92 -10.38 -14.92
N VAL A 629 -30.98 -11.60 -14.37
CA VAL A 629 -31.68 -11.88 -13.11
C VAL A 629 -31.10 -11.05 -11.97
N MET A 630 -29.78 -10.99 -11.85
CA MET A 630 -29.12 -10.25 -10.78
C MET A 630 -29.25 -8.73 -10.99
N LEU A 631 -29.18 -8.24 -12.22
CA LEU A 631 -29.39 -6.82 -12.53
C LEU A 631 -30.82 -6.39 -12.17
N LEU A 632 -31.83 -7.19 -12.52
CA LEU A 632 -33.23 -6.94 -12.18
C LEU A 632 -33.45 -6.97 -10.67
N LEU A 633 -32.85 -7.95 -9.97
CA LEU A 633 -32.92 -8.02 -8.51
C LEU A 633 -32.30 -6.78 -7.85
N LEU A 634 -31.10 -6.37 -8.29
CA LEU A 634 -30.41 -5.21 -7.73
C LEU A 634 -31.16 -3.90 -8.03
N PHE A 635 -31.72 -3.77 -9.23
CA PHE A 635 -32.58 -2.65 -9.58
C PHE A 635 -33.85 -2.64 -8.73
N TRP A 636 -34.50 -3.80 -8.52
CA TRP A 636 -35.65 -3.92 -7.65
C TRP A 636 -35.32 -3.53 -6.20
N ILE A 637 -34.17 -3.94 -5.66
CA ILE A 637 -33.72 -3.53 -4.32
C ILE A 637 -33.50 -2.02 -4.27
N GLY A 638 -32.75 -1.44 -5.22
CA GLY A 638 -32.49 0.00 -5.28
C GLY A 638 -33.77 0.83 -5.46
N TRP A 639 -34.71 0.35 -6.27
CA TRP A 639 -36.01 0.97 -6.46
C TRP A 639 -36.93 0.80 -5.25
N SER A 640 -36.79 -0.27 -4.47
CA SER A 640 -37.59 -0.49 -3.26
C SER A 640 -37.12 0.35 -2.07
N LEU A 641 -35.98 1.04 -2.17
CA LEU A 641 -35.50 1.91 -1.10
C LEU A 641 -36.53 3.03 -0.79
N PRO A 642 -36.83 3.27 0.49
CA PRO A 642 -37.81 4.27 0.92
C PRO A 642 -37.40 5.70 0.54
N SER A 643 -38.38 6.53 0.20
CA SER A 643 -38.20 7.95 -0.16
C SER A 643 -39.42 8.77 0.23
N VAL A 644 -39.21 10.03 0.63
CA VAL A 644 -40.29 10.92 1.11
C VAL A 644 -41.19 11.44 -0.04
N THR A 645 -40.60 11.78 -1.18
CA THR A 645 -41.32 12.32 -2.35
C THR A 645 -40.86 11.65 -3.65
N ALA A 646 -41.69 11.74 -4.70
CA ALA A 646 -41.32 11.30 -6.05
C ALA A 646 -40.07 12.05 -6.56
N PHE A 647 -39.92 13.34 -6.22
CA PHE A 647 -38.74 14.13 -6.55
C PHE A 647 -37.46 13.58 -5.88
N SER A 648 -37.49 13.37 -4.55
CA SER A 648 -36.35 12.78 -3.83
C SER A 648 -36.04 11.37 -4.30
N LYS A 649 -37.06 10.58 -4.66
CA LYS A 649 -36.89 9.27 -5.28
C LYS A 649 -36.14 9.37 -6.60
N SER A 650 -36.55 10.30 -7.46
CA SER A 650 -35.93 10.48 -8.77
C SER A 650 -34.45 10.91 -8.64
N MET A 651 -34.13 11.79 -7.69
CA MET A 651 -32.74 12.17 -7.40
C MET A 651 -31.90 10.99 -6.87
N GLN A 652 -32.47 10.20 -5.96
CA GLN A 652 -31.79 9.03 -5.39
C GLN A 652 -31.45 8.00 -6.48
N VAL A 653 -32.42 7.69 -7.35
CA VAL A 653 -32.24 6.73 -8.45
C VAL A 653 -31.26 7.29 -9.48
N ALA A 654 -31.35 8.57 -9.83
CA ALA A 654 -30.41 9.21 -10.74
C ALA A 654 -28.97 9.15 -10.21
N ARG A 655 -28.76 9.51 -8.94
CA ARG A 655 -27.45 9.42 -8.28
C ARG A 655 -26.93 7.98 -8.21
N LEU A 656 -27.81 7.01 -7.95
CA LEU A 656 -27.46 5.58 -7.99
C LEU A 656 -26.95 5.18 -9.38
N VAL A 657 -27.67 5.54 -10.45
CA VAL A 657 -27.27 5.22 -11.84
C VAL A 657 -25.94 5.87 -12.21
N VAL A 658 -25.72 7.14 -11.84
CA VAL A 658 -24.43 7.82 -12.08
C VAL A 658 -23.31 7.09 -11.35
N LEU A 659 -23.48 6.77 -10.07
CA LEU A 659 -22.46 6.08 -9.28
C LEU A 659 -22.17 4.67 -9.81
N VAL A 660 -23.20 3.90 -10.17
CA VAL A 660 -23.02 2.57 -10.77
C VAL A 660 -22.27 2.67 -12.09
N SER A 661 -22.53 3.69 -12.89
CA SER A 661 -21.82 3.94 -14.15
C SER A 661 -20.35 4.31 -13.91
N ILE A 662 -20.08 5.21 -12.97
CA ILE A 662 -18.72 5.59 -12.58
C ILE A 662 -17.93 4.38 -12.06
N PHE A 663 -18.47 3.66 -11.07
CA PHE A 663 -17.81 2.47 -10.51
C PHE A 663 -17.70 1.34 -11.54
N GLY A 664 -18.66 1.21 -12.46
CA GLY A 664 -18.61 0.27 -13.58
C GLY A 664 -17.47 0.57 -14.55
N LEU A 665 -17.27 1.85 -14.91
CA LEU A 665 -16.14 2.30 -15.74
C LEU A 665 -14.79 2.07 -15.02
N MET A 666 -14.70 2.40 -13.73
CA MET A 666 -13.49 2.11 -12.93
C MET A 666 -13.21 0.61 -12.85
N ALA A 667 -14.26 -0.21 -12.70
CA ALA A 667 -14.15 -1.66 -12.67
C ALA A 667 -13.77 -2.24 -14.05
N PHE A 668 -14.26 -1.68 -15.16
CA PHE A 668 -13.82 -2.04 -16.52
C PHE A 668 -12.34 -1.74 -16.73
N SER A 669 -11.87 -0.57 -16.31
CA SER A 669 -10.44 -0.21 -16.34
C SER A 669 -9.61 -1.25 -15.60
N LEU A 670 -10.00 -1.58 -14.36
CA LEU A 670 -9.30 -2.58 -13.56
C LEU A 670 -9.41 -3.99 -14.16
N ASN A 671 -10.55 -4.33 -14.76
CA ASN A 671 -10.75 -5.60 -15.44
C ASN A 671 -9.86 -5.75 -16.66
N LEU A 672 -9.67 -4.68 -17.43
CA LEU A 672 -8.75 -4.70 -18.56
C LEU A 672 -7.30 -4.90 -18.10
N HIS A 673 -6.85 -4.16 -17.08
CA HIS A 673 -5.48 -4.27 -16.57
C HIS A 673 -5.21 -5.63 -15.91
N THR A 674 -6.01 -5.96 -14.89
CA THR A 674 -5.78 -7.10 -14.00
C THR A 674 -6.52 -8.34 -14.46
N GLY A 675 -7.78 -8.21 -14.87
CA GLY A 675 -8.60 -9.33 -15.29
C GLY A 675 -8.11 -9.95 -16.60
N ILE A 676 -7.97 -9.15 -17.66
CA ILE A 676 -7.68 -9.61 -19.02
C ILE A 676 -6.18 -9.73 -19.28
N THR A 677 -5.40 -8.69 -18.97
CA THR A 677 -3.94 -8.66 -19.25
C THR A 677 -3.10 -9.26 -18.13
N GLY A 678 -3.69 -9.47 -16.95
CA GLY A 678 -3.02 -10.04 -15.77
C GLY A 678 -2.24 -9.05 -14.92
N MET A 679 -2.09 -7.79 -15.33
CA MET A 679 -1.31 -6.79 -14.61
C MET A 679 -2.06 -6.29 -13.36
N THR A 680 -1.56 -6.62 -12.17
CA THR A 680 -2.20 -6.22 -10.90
C THR A 680 -2.03 -4.72 -10.65
N ASN A 681 -3.08 -3.92 -10.88
CA ASN A 681 -3.05 -2.47 -10.73
C ASN A 681 -3.84 -2.04 -9.49
N PHE A 682 -3.15 -1.65 -8.41
CA PHE A 682 -3.79 -1.09 -7.23
C PHE A 682 -3.87 0.45 -7.26
N GLY A 683 -3.37 1.09 -8.30
CA GLY A 683 -3.42 2.55 -8.47
C GLY A 683 -4.43 3.03 -9.49
N VAL A 684 -5.54 2.32 -9.73
CA VAL A 684 -6.56 2.79 -10.71
C VAL A 684 -7.02 4.22 -10.42
N ILE A 685 -7.08 4.59 -9.13
CA ILE A 685 -7.48 5.93 -8.68
C ILE A 685 -6.50 7.03 -9.12
N PHE A 686 -5.24 6.70 -9.41
CA PHE A 686 -4.31 7.67 -9.99
C PHE A 686 -4.85 8.18 -11.32
N PHE A 687 -5.29 7.28 -12.21
CA PHE A 687 -5.84 7.64 -13.52
C PHE A 687 -7.20 8.33 -13.42
N VAL A 688 -8.06 7.87 -12.50
CA VAL A 688 -9.33 8.54 -12.20
C VAL A 688 -9.08 9.96 -11.71
N GLY A 689 -8.18 10.13 -10.74
CA GLY A 689 -7.81 11.43 -10.17
C GLY A 689 -7.20 12.36 -11.21
N LEU A 690 -6.34 11.82 -12.09
CA LEU A 690 -5.71 12.59 -13.16
C LEU A 690 -6.77 13.13 -14.13
N GLY A 691 -7.68 12.28 -14.60
CA GLY A 691 -8.81 12.73 -15.44
C GLY A 691 -9.71 13.73 -14.72
N GLY A 692 -10.11 13.44 -13.48
CA GLY A 692 -11.00 14.30 -12.69
C GLY A 692 -10.40 15.67 -12.39
N ILE A 693 -9.15 15.73 -11.90
CA ILE A 693 -8.43 16.98 -11.64
C ILE A 693 -8.31 17.79 -12.94
N SER A 694 -7.94 17.17 -14.07
CA SER A 694 -7.85 17.87 -15.34
C SER A 694 -9.20 18.45 -15.79
N VAL A 695 -10.30 17.69 -15.67
CA VAL A 695 -11.64 18.19 -15.99
C VAL A 695 -12.01 19.37 -15.10
N ALA A 696 -11.84 19.22 -13.79
CA ALA A 696 -12.19 20.24 -12.81
C ALA A 696 -11.38 21.52 -13.05
N LEU A 697 -10.05 21.42 -13.11
CA LEU A 697 -9.12 22.54 -13.24
C LEU A 697 -9.36 23.33 -14.53
N LEU A 698 -9.46 22.64 -15.67
CA LEU A 698 -9.59 23.30 -16.96
C LEU A 698 -10.97 23.93 -17.18
N SER A 699 -12.02 23.38 -16.52
CA SER A 699 -13.40 23.88 -16.64
C SER A 699 -13.72 25.01 -15.65
N VAL A 700 -12.75 25.46 -14.84
CA VAL A 700 -12.94 26.66 -14.01
C VAL A 700 -12.92 27.89 -14.93
N PRO A 701 -13.96 28.75 -14.89
CA PRO A 701 -14.01 30.00 -15.65
C PRO A 701 -12.85 30.99 -15.38
N ASP A 702 -12.46 31.75 -16.41
CA ASP A 702 -11.32 32.70 -16.38
C ASP A 702 -11.49 33.86 -15.38
N ASP A 703 -12.72 34.15 -14.96
CA ASP A 703 -13.02 35.17 -13.94
C ASP A 703 -12.70 34.71 -12.51
N ARG A 704 -12.38 33.43 -12.32
CA ARG A 704 -12.07 32.83 -11.02
C ARG A 704 -10.57 32.53 -10.87
N PRO A 705 -10.04 32.56 -9.63
CA PRO A 705 -8.63 32.22 -9.39
C PRO A 705 -8.28 30.83 -9.93
N GLY A 706 -7.21 30.75 -10.72
CA GLY A 706 -6.72 29.50 -11.32
C GLY A 706 -7.58 28.95 -12.46
N GLY A 707 -8.51 29.75 -13.00
CA GLY A 707 -9.37 29.37 -14.12
C GLY A 707 -8.67 29.33 -15.48
N HIS A 708 -9.17 28.47 -16.36
CA HIS A 708 -8.72 28.31 -17.75
C HIS A 708 -9.86 28.42 -18.78
N GLY A 709 -11.13 28.38 -18.36
CA GLY A 709 -12.28 28.67 -19.20
C GLY A 709 -12.60 27.63 -20.29
N TRP A 710 -12.06 26.40 -20.20
CA TRP A 710 -12.33 25.38 -21.22
C TRP A 710 -13.75 24.82 -21.09
N SER A 711 -14.35 24.48 -22.23
CA SER A 711 -15.65 23.78 -22.21
C SER A 711 -15.51 22.43 -21.47
N PRO A 712 -16.53 22.02 -20.68
CA PRO A 712 -16.44 20.78 -19.90
C PRO A 712 -16.15 19.52 -20.73
N PHE A 713 -16.65 19.45 -21.98
CA PHE A 713 -16.38 18.32 -22.88
C PHE A 713 -14.95 18.32 -23.44
N ALA A 714 -14.39 19.50 -23.75
CA ALA A 714 -13.00 19.61 -24.19
C ALA A 714 -12.04 19.24 -23.04
N ALA A 715 -12.34 19.70 -21.83
CA ALA A 715 -11.61 19.34 -20.61
C ALA A 715 -11.70 17.83 -20.33
N LEU A 716 -12.87 17.21 -20.52
CA LEU A 716 -13.05 15.76 -20.42
C LEU A 716 -12.19 14.99 -21.42
N LEU A 717 -12.22 15.39 -22.70
CA LEU A 717 -11.43 14.73 -23.73
C LEU A 717 -9.92 14.84 -23.42
N PHE A 718 -9.46 16.02 -23.00
CA PHE A 718 -8.08 16.21 -22.58
C PHE A 718 -7.73 15.34 -21.37
N GLY A 719 -8.57 15.30 -20.33
CA GLY A 719 -8.36 14.45 -19.17
C GLY A 719 -8.28 12.96 -19.50
N VAL A 720 -9.11 12.47 -20.43
CA VAL A 720 -9.06 11.08 -20.94
C VAL A 720 -7.76 10.81 -21.67
N LEU A 721 -7.33 11.70 -22.56
CA LEU A 721 -6.09 11.55 -23.32
C LEU A 721 -4.86 11.63 -22.42
N LEU A 722 -4.86 12.53 -21.43
CA LEU A 722 -3.78 12.69 -20.47
C LEU A 722 -3.66 11.45 -19.57
N ALA A 723 -4.78 10.91 -19.10
CA ALA A 723 -4.79 9.65 -18.35
C ALA A 723 -4.27 8.48 -19.20
N ALA A 724 -4.70 8.38 -20.47
CA ALA A 724 -4.22 7.36 -21.40
C ALA A 724 -2.71 7.48 -21.68
N ALA A 725 -2.20 8.70 -21.87
CA ALA A 725 -0.78 8.97 -22.05
C ALA A 725 0.01 8.58 -20.79
N ALA A 726 -0.46 8.96 -19.59
CA ALA A 726 0.14 8.56 -18.34
C ALA A 726 0.17 7.03 -18.16
N GLY A 727 -0.91 6.35 -18.55
CA GLY A 727 -0.99 4.88 -18.56
C GLY A 727 0.03 4.25 -19.51
N TYR A 728 0.15 4.77 -20.73
CA TYR A 728 1.13 4.29 -21.71
C TYR A 728 2.57 4.46 -21.20
N LEU A 729 2.89 5.65 -20.67
CA LEU A 729 4.22 5.97 -20.13
C LEU A 729 4.57 5.09 -18.94
N LEU A 730 3.59 4.78 -18.07
CA LEU A 730 3.79 3.93 -16.90
C LEU A 730 4.16 2.49 -17.26
N ALA A 731 3.77 2.00 -18.43
CA ALA A 731 4.08 0.64 -18.86
C ALA A 731 5.59 0.40 -19.10
N TYR A 732 6.32 1.43 -19.55
CA TYR A 732 7.75 1.31 -19.85
C TYR A 732 8.62 0.98 -18.62
N PRO A 733 8.57 1.74 -17.51
CA PRO A 733 9.35 1.42 -16.33
C PRO A 733 8.89 0.13 -15.63
N THR A 734 7.63 -0.26 -15.81
CA THR A 734 7.01 -1.34 -15.06
C THR A 734 7.08 -2.70 -15.73
N ALA A 735 7.30 -2.76 -17.05
CA ALA A 735 7.38 -4.03 -17.77
C ALA A 735 8.57 -4.92 -17.41
N ARG A 736 9.61 -4.37 -16.77
CA ARG A 736 10.75 -5.13 -16.23
C ARG A 736 10.57 -5.55 -14.79
N LEU A 737 9.50 -5.08 -14.14
CA LEU A 737 9.23 -5.33 -12.74
C LEU A 737 8.37 -6.59 -12.58
N ARG A 738 8.55 -7.28 -11.46
CA ARG A 738 7.59 -8.30 -11.02
C ARG A 738 6.22 -7.64 -10.82
N MET A 739 5.16 -8.40 -11.03
CA MET A 739 3.77 -7.94 -10.90
C MET A 739 3.49 -7.30 -9.54
N ASP A 740 4.11 -7.81 -8.48
CA ASP A 740 3.98 -7.27 -7.11
C ASP A 740 4.56 -5.85 -6.98
N TYR A 741 5.62 -5.53 -7.74
CA TYR A 741 6.20 -4.18 -7.76
C TYR A 741 5.36 -3.22 -8.57
N PHE A 742 4.75 -3.68 -9.68
CA PHE A 742 3.79 -2.87 -10.43
C PHE A 742 2.61 -2.45 -9.56
N ALA A 743 2.08 -3.39 -8.78
CA ALA A 743 1.07 -3.17 -7.77
C ALA A 743 1.46 -2.07 -6.76
N ILE A 744 2.67 -2.11 -6.21
CA ILE A 744 3.16 -1.12 -5.24
C ILE A 744 3.34 0.26 -5.90
N VAL A 745 3.99 0.31 -7.07
CA VAL A 745 4.26 1.57 -7.79
C VAL A 745 2.97 2.29 -8.14
N THR A 746 1.94 1.56 -8.58
CA THR A 746 0.66 2.17 -8.95
C THR A 746 -0.06 2.79 -7.75
N ILE A 747 -0.06 2.17 -6.57
CA ILE A 747 -0.62 2.79 -5.34
C ILE A 747 0.16 4.05 -4.97
N SER A 748 1.49 3.96 -5.01
CA SER A 748 2.36 5.09 -4.71
C SER A 748 2.09 6.30 -5.61
N LEU A 749 1.81 6.10 -6.89
CA LEU A 749 1.43 7.20 -7.79
C LEU A 749 0.12 7.87 -7.42
N GLY A 750 -0.88 7.09 -6.97
CA GLY A 750 -2.13 7.66 -6.44
C GLY A 750 -1.90 8.53 -5.21
N GLU A 751 -1.02 8.09 -4.30
CA GLU A 751 -0.66 8.85 -3.11
C GLU A 751 0.16 10.11 -3.45
N VAL A 752 1.07 10.02 -4.42
CA VAL A 752 1.79 11.18 -4.96
C VAL A 752 0.80 12.22 -5.48
N LEU A 753 -0.15 11.81 -6.32
CA LEU A 753 -1.17 12.71 -6.89
C LEU A 753 -2.07 13.32 -5.80
N ARG A 754 -2.46 12.53 -4.80
CA ARG A 754 -3.24 13.00 -3.66
C ARG A 754 -2.53 14.11 -2.89
N VAL A 755 -1.25 13.90 -2.57
CA VAL A 755 -0.44 14.88 -1.85
C VAL A 755 -0.14 16.10 -2.73
N SER A 756 0.07 15.92 -4.04
CA SER A 756 0.17 17.03 -4.98
C SER A 756 -1.06 17.93 -4.95
N LEU A 757 -2.28 17.37 -4.97
CA LEU A 757 -3.52 18.14 -4.88
C LEU A 757 -3.66 18.89 -3.53
N LEU A 758 -3.01 18.40 -2.47
CA LEU A 758 -2.99 19.03 -1.16
C LEU A 758 -1.92 20.12 -1.03
N ALA A 759 -0.78 19.94 -1.70
CA ALA A 759 0.43 20.74 -1.48
C ALA A 759 0.69 21.80 -2.55
N GLU A 760 0.21 21.60 -3.78
CA GLU A 760 0.46 22.50 -4.92
C GLU A 760 -0.70 23.50 -5.09
N PRO A 761 -0.48 24.81 -4.89
CA PRO A 761 -1.51 25.83 -5.07
C PRO A 761 -2.06 25.91 -6.49
N MET A 762 -1.26 25.55 -7.51
CA MET A 762 -1.73 25.50 -8.92
C MET A 762 -2.82 24.45 -9.15
N LEU A 763 -2.98 23.49 -8.23
CA LEU A 763 -4.04 22.49 -8.26
C LEU A 763 -5.24 22.88 -7.38
N ALA A 764 -5.30 24.15 -6.93
CA ALA A 764 -6.45 24.74 -6.25
C ALA A 764 -7.03 25.87 -7.13
N ALA A 765 -8.22 25.64 -7.70
CA ALA A 765 -8.87 26.57 -8.61
C ALA A 765 -10.37 26.71 -8.30
N GLY A 766 -10.91 27.90 -8.58
CA GLY A 766 -12.32 28.23 -8.38
C GLY A 766 -12.76 28.45 -6.92
N THR A 767 -11.85 28.31 -5.95
CA THR A 767 -12.03 28.67 -4.53
C THR A 767 -11.23 29.92 -4.16
N PRO A 768 -11.52 30.60 -3.03
CA PRO A 768 -10.58 31.55 -2.44
C PRO A 768 -9.21 30.87 -2.28
N THR A 769 -8.12 31.61 -2.53
CA THR A 769 -6.74 31.12 -2.76
C THR A 769 -6.08 30.37 -1.59
N SER A 770 -6.81 30.08 -0.52
CA SER A 770 -6.35 29.30 0.64
C SER A 770 -7.11 27.98 0.87
N ALA A 771 -8.15 27.71 0.08
CA ALA A 771 -8.90 26.46 0.20
C ALA A 771 -8.21 25.32 -0.56
N VAL A 772 -8.26 24.11 0.00
CA VAL A 772 -7.73 22.90 -0.64
C VAL A 772 -8.77 22.33 -1.60
N GLY A 773 -8.35 21.97 -2.80
CA GLY A 773 -9.19 21.33 -3.81
C GLY A 773 -9.67 22.28 -4.90
N ILE A 774 -10.52 21.76 -5.80
CA ILE A 774 -11.06 22.48 -6.95
C ILE A 774 -12.57 22.49 -6.86
N SER A 775 -13.21 23.64 -6.99
CA SER A 775 -14.67 23.78 -6.99
C SER A 775 -15.12 24.89 -7.92
N ASN A 776 -16.43 25.13 -8.05
CA ASN A 776 -16.97 26.18 -8.91
C ASN A 776 -16.38 26.11 -10.32
N TYR A 777 -16.45 24.93 -10.93
CA TYR A 777 -16.17 24.73 -12.35
C TYR A 777 -17.49 24.54 -13.09
N ASP A 778 -17.52 24.84 -14.38
CA ASP A 778 -18.73 24.74 -15.18
C ASP A 778 -19.16 23.29 -15.37
N LEU A 779 -20.45 23.02 -15.22
CA LEU A 779 -21.04 21.71 -15.45
C LEU A 779 -21.51 21.57 -16.91
N PRO A 780 -21.38 20.38 -17.52
CA PRO A 780 -21.76 20.20 -18.92
C PRO A 780 -23.27 20.37 -19.11
N LEU A 781 -23.64 21.21 -20.09
CA LEU A 781 -25.03 21.42 -20.49
C LEU A 781 -25.94 21.97 -19.38
N GLU A 782 -25.38 22.53 -18.29
CA GLU A 782 -26.15 23.07 -17.16
C GLU A 782 -27.11 24.17 -17.61
N GLY A 783 -26.63 25.17 -18.35
CA GLY A 783 -27.48 26.25 -18.87
C GLY A 783 -28.57 25.79 -19.84
N TRP A 784 -28.34 24.72 -20.61
CA TRP A 784 -29.37 24.11 -21.47
C TRP A 784 -30.42 23.35 -20.65
N TRP A 785 -29.97 22.66 -19.60
CA TRP A 785 -30.85 21.92 -18.70
C TRP A 785 -31.78 22.86 -17.92
N GLU A 786 -31.22 23.89 -17.32
CA GLU A 786 -31.94 24.90 -16.55
C GLU A 786 -32.80 25.83 -17.42
N GLY A 787 -32.40 26.04 -18.68
CA GLY A 787 -33.12 26.87 -19.65
C GLY A 787 -34.47 26.33 -20.13
N GLY A 788 -34.92 25.15 -19.67
CA GLY A 788 -36.29 24.66 -19.88
C GLY A 788 -36.43 23.13 -20.01
N ALA A 789 -35.36 22.40 -20.31
CA ALA A 789 -35.40 20.94 -20.44
C ALA A 789 -35.69 20.23 -19.09
N SER A 790 -35.23 20.80 -17.98
CA SER A 790 -35.55 20.33 -16.64
C SER A 790 -37.06 20.35 -16.37
N ALA A 791 -37.76 21.40 -16.80
CA ALA A 791 -39.20 21.56 -16.61
C ALA A 791 -40.01 20.54 -17.45
N THR A 792 -39.59 20.28 -18.69
CA THR A 792 -40.27 19.29 -19.55
C THR A 792 -40.11 17.87 -19.03
N VAL A 793 -38.90 17.49 -18.62
CA VAL A 793 -38.61 16.18 -18.02
C VAL A 793 -39.32 16.03 -16.67
N GLY A 794 -39.34 17.09 -15.86
CA GLY A 794 -40.09 17.13 -14.60
C GLY A 794 -41.59 16.90 -14.81
N GLY A 795 -42.15 17.48 -15.87
CA GLY A 795 -43.53 17.25 -16.31
C GLY A 795 -43.80 15.80 -16.73
N TRP A 796 -42.91 15.19 -17.52
CA TRP A 796 -43.04 13.78 -17.95
C TRP A 796 -43.01 12.79 -16.78
N LEU A 797 -42.19 13.07 -15.79
CA LEU A 797 -42.02 12.24 -14.60
C LEU A 797 -43.05 12.56 -13.50
N GLY A 798 -43.92 13.55 -13.70
CA GLY A 798 -44.93 13.95 -12.73
C GLY A 798 -44.37 14.47 -11.41
N LEU A 799 -43.20 15.15 -11.44
CA LEU A 799 -42.49 15.56 -10.24
C LEU A 799 -43.06 16.82 -9.56
N GLY A 800 -43.87 17.60 -10.27
CA GLY A 800 -44.42 18.88 -9.78
C GLY A 800 -43.41 20.05 -9.77
N GLU A 801 -42.12 19.76 -9.94
CA GLU A 801 -41.01 20.72 -10.01
C GLU A 801 -40.04 20.34 -11.16
N PRO A 802 -39.17 21.26 -11.61
CA PRO A 802 -38.15 20.96 -12.62
C PRO A 802 -37.23 19.81 -12.19
N ALA A 803 -36.93 18.89 -13.11
CA ALA A 803 -36.09 17.74 -12.84
C ALA A 803 -34.66 18.12 -12.44
N ALA A 804 -34.14 17.46 -11.41
CA ALA A 804 -32.78 17.69 -10.93
C ALA A 804 -31.72 17.38 -12.01
N TYR A 805 -30.65 18.17 -12.05
CA TYR A 805 -29.51 18.00 -12.96
C TYR A 805 -28.88 16.58 -12.89
N HIS A 806 -28.98 15.91 -11.73
CA HIS A 806 -28.56 14.53 -11.55
C HIS A 806 -29.18 13.56 -12.57
N LEU A 807 -30.41 13.81 -13.07
CA LEU A 807 -31.03 12.99 -14.11
C LEU A 807 -30.30 13.10 -15.46
N LEU A 808 -29.93 14.32 -15.87
CA LEU A 808 -29.16 14.54 -17.09
C LEU A 808 -27.81 13.83 -16.97
N LEU A 809 -27.14 14.01 -15.84
CA LEU A 809 -25.86 13.35 -15.59
C LEU A 809 -26.00 11.82 -15.57
N ALA A 810 -27.12 11.28 -15.06
CA ALA A 810 -27.40 9.84 -15.11
C ALA A 810 -27.53 9.32 -16.54
N ALA A 811 -28.20 10.06 -17.42
CA ALA A 811 -28.31 9.71 -18.83
C ALA A 811 -26.95 9.74 -19.53
N LEU A 812 -26.15 10.79 -19.29
CA LEU A 812 -24.79 10.90 -19.85
C LEU A 812 -23.86 9.79 -19.34
N ALA A 813 -23.88 9.51 -18.04
CA ALA A 813 -23.04 8.49 -17.42
C ALA A 813 -23.41 7.08 -17.90
N LEU A 814 -24.71 6.78 -18.02
CA LEU A 814 -25.18 5.50 -18.54
C LEU A 814 -24.82 5.32 -20.02
N ALA A 815 -24.96 6.37 -20.83
CA ALA A 815 -24.54 6.35 -22.22
C ALA A 815 -23.02 6.11 -22.36
N ALA A 816 -22.21 6.78 -21.53
CA ALA A 816 -20.77 6.56 -21.48
C ALA A 816 -20.41 5.13 -21.07
N LEU A 817 -21.05 4.57 -20.05
CA LEU A 817 -20.87 3.18 -19.61
C LEU A 817 -21.20 2.20 -20.73
N LEU A 818 -22.35 2.36 -21.39
CA LEU A 818 -22.80 1.47 -22.45
C LEU A 818 -21.89 1.56 -23.69
N LEU A 819 -21.48 2.77 -24.07
CA LEU A 819 -20.54 2.98 -25.17
C LEU A 819 -19.20 2.29 -24.88
N VAL A 820 -18.62 2.51 -23.70
CA VAL A 820 -17.35 1.88 -23.30
C VAL A 820 -17.48 0.35 -23.24
N TRP A 821 -18.60 -0.18 -22.73
CA TRP A 821 -18.83 -1.61 -22.74
C TRP A 821 -18.85 -2.17 -24.17
N LEU A 822 -19.61 -1.58 -25.08
CA LEU A 822 -19.68 -2.02 -26.48
C LEU A 822 -18.30 -1.98 -27.16
N LEU A 823 -17.54 -0.90 -26.94
CA LEU A 823 -16.18 -0.76 -27.49
C LEU A 823 -15.24 -1.82 -26.91
N LEU A 824 -15.24 -2.04 -25.60
CA LEU A 824 -14.40 -3.05 -24.96
C LEU A 824 -14.75 -4.45 -25.43
N GLU A 825 -16.03 -4.80 -25.52
CA GLU A 825 -16.45 -6.13 -25.96
C GLU A 825 -15.99 -6.40 -27.41
N THR A 826 -16.11 -5.38 -28.28
CA THR A 826 -15.62 -5.44 -29.66
C THR A 826 -14.10 -5.63 -29.71
N MET A 827 -13.35 -4.87 -28.90
CA MET A 827 -11.88 -4.96 -28.86
C MET A 827 -11.37 -6.26 -28.24
N LEU A 828 -12.07 -6.80 -27.24
CA LEU A 828 -11.68 -8.04 -26.54
C LEU A 828 -12.01 -9.30 -27.34
N ASN A 829 -13.02 -9.24 -28.22
CA ASN A 829 -13.32 -10.32 -29.16
C ASN A 829 -12.44 -10.25 -30.42
N ALA A 830 -11.79 -9.11 -30.68
CA ALA A 830 -10.80 -8.97 -31.74
C ALA A 830 -9.49 -9.75 -31.42
N PRO A 831 -8.58 -9.96 -32.41
CA PRO A 831 -7.30 -10.65 -32.19
C PRO A 831 -6.46 -10.09 -31.05
N TRP A 832 -6.52 -8.77 -30.83
CA TRP A 832 -5.81 -8.11 -29.74
C TRP A 832 -6.21 -8.65 -28.36
N GLY A 833 -7.51 -8.85 -28.11
CA GLY A 833 -7.99 -9.43 -26.86
C GLY A 833 -7.48 -10.85 -26.61
N ARG A 834 -7.34 -11.67 -27.66
CA ARG A 834 -6.74 -13.01 -27.57
C ARG A 834 -5.26 -12.95 -27.18
N VAL A 835 -4.50 -12.00 -27.73
CA VAL A 835 -3.09 -11.78 -27.36
C VAL A 835 -2.97 -11.37 -25.90
N LEU A 836 -3.85 -10.49 -25.39
CA LEU A 836 -3.82 -10.11 -23.98
C LEU A 836 -4.09 -11.29 -23.03
N ARG A 837 -5.04 -12.16 -23.37
CA ARG A 837 -5.32 -13.38 -22.59
C ARG A 837 -4.13 -14.33 -22.62
N ALA A 838 -3.47 -14.51 -23.76
CA ALA A 838 -2.26 -15.31 -23.87
C ALA A 838 -1.12 -14.73 -22.99
N ILE A 839 -0.93 -13.41 -22.99
CA ILE A 839 0.05 -12.73 -22.12
C ILE A 839 -0.25 -12.96 -20.64
N ARG A 840 -1.53 -12.94 -20.24
CA ARG A 840 -1.96 -13.19 -18.87
C ARG A 840 -1.67 -14.61 -18.42
N GLU A 841 -1.90 -15.58 -19.31
CA GLU A 841 -1.69 -17.01 -19.03
C GLU A 841 -0.22 -17.36 -18.94
N ASP A 842 0.56 -17.01 -19.98
CA ASP A 842 2.00 -17.19 -20.00
C ASP A 842 2.68 -16.13 -20.87
N GLU A 843 3.31 -15.18 -20.19
CA GLU A 843 4.03 -14.08 -20.83
C GLU A 843 5.23 -14.56 -21.65
N GLU A 844 5.93 -15.60 -21.22
CA GLU A 844 7.10 -16.11 -21.92
C GLU A 844 6.68 -16.83 -23.19
N VAL A 845 5.63 -17.65 -23.15
CA VAL A 845 5.07 -18.32 -24.34
C VAL A 845 4.60 -17.29 -25.37
N ALA A 846 3.88 -16.24 -24.96
CA ALA A 846 3.44 -15.18 -25.86
C ALA A 846 4.62 -14.48 -26.58
N LYS A 847 5.75 -14.29 -25.89
CA LYS A 847 6.99 -13.74 -26.50
C LYS A 847 7.59 -14.68 -27.53
N HIS A 848 7.61 -16.00 -27.27
CA HIS A 848 8.14 -16.98 -28.22
C HIS A 848 7.28 -17.08 -29.50
N HIS A 849 5.98 -16.81 -29.40
CA HIS A 849 5.09 -16.66 -30.56
C HIS A 849 5.26 -15.33 -31.33
N GLY A 850 6.23 -14.49 -30.95
CA GLY A 850 6.56 -13.24 -31.65
C GLY A 850 5.71 -12.04 -31.27
N HIS A 851 4.87 -12.13 -30.23
CA HIS A 851 4.08 -11.00 -29.76
C HIS A 851 4.91 -10.06 -28.87
N ASP A 852 4.89 -8.76 -29.16
CA ASP A 852 5.49 -7.74 -28.30
C ASP A 852 4.63 -7.52 -27.06
N VAL A 853 5.01 -8.18 -25.95
CA VAL A 853 4.30 -8.08 -24.68
C VAL A 853 4.31 -6.67 -24.12
N LEU A 854 5.42 -5.95 -24.26
CA LEU A 854 5.57 -4.60 -23.70
C LEU A 854 4.56 -3.66 -24.34
N ARG A 855 4.47 -3.65 -25.67
CA ARG A 855 3.50 -2.80 -26.39
C ARG A 855 2.07 -3.16 -26.06
N ASN A 856 1.74 -4.45 -26.01
CA ASN A 856 0.37 -4.88 -25.71
C ASN A 856 -0.04 -4.52 -24.28
N LYS A 857 0.85 -4.68 -23.29
CA LYS A 857 0.65 -4.21 -21.92
C LYS A 857 0.51 -2.69 -21.87
N ALA A 858 1.32 -1.94 -22.63
CA ALA A 858 1.23 -0.48 -22.70
C ALA A 858 -0.09 0.00 -23.30
N TYR A 859 -0.57 -0.62 -24.38
CA TYR A 859 -1.88 -0.30 -24.96
C TYR A 859 -3.02 -0.65 -24.02
N SER A 860 -2.94 -1.80 -23.34
CA SER A 860 -3.94 -2.19 -22.33
C SER A 860 -3.99 -1.18 -21.18
N LEU A 861 -2.83 -0.75 -20.68
CA LEU A 861 -2.72 0.24 -19.60
C LEU A 861 -3.20 1.63 -20.04
N ALA A 862 -2.89 2.05 -21.27
CA ALA A 862 -3.35 3.32 -21.82
C ALA A 862 -4.88 3.36 -21.99
N LEU A 863 -5.46 2.32 -22.60
CA LEU A 863 -6.90 2.24 -22.82
C LEU A 863 -7.67 2.21 -21.48
N GLY A 864 -7.23 1.37 -20.53
CA GLY A 864 -7.87 1.31 -19.22
C GLY A 864 -7.66 2.58 -18.42
N ALA A 865 -6.51 3.24 -18.50
CA ALA A 865 -6.29 4.54 -17.88
C ALA A 865 -7.19 5.64 -18.46
N GLY A 866 -7.41 5.66 -19.78
CA GLY A 866 -8.36 6.57 -20.42
C GLY A 866 -9.80 6.36 -19.94
N ILE A 867 -10.24 5.10 -19.81
CA ILE A 867 -11.55 4.75 -19.25
C ILE A 867 -11.67 5.18 -17.79
N ALA A 868 -10.61 5.03 -17.00
CA ALA A 868 -10.57 5.53 -15.63
C ALA A 868 -10.64 7.06 -15.57
N GLY A 869 -9.94 7.77 -16.47
CA GLY A 869 -10.02 9.23 -16.60
C GLY A 869 -11.42 9.73 -16.95
N LEU A 870 -12.14 9.02 -17.82
CA LEU A 870 -13.55 9.27 -18.13
C LEU A 870 -14.43 9.13 -16.89
N ALA A 871 -14.22 8.07 -16.10
CA ALA A 871 -14.92 7.87 -14.83
C ALA A 871 -14.63 9.01 -13.83
N GLY A 872 -13.39 9.51 -13.82
CA GLY A 872 -12.98 10.67 -13.03
C GLY A 872 -13.73 11.93 -13.39
N GLY A 873 -13.82 12.28 -14.68
CA GLY A 873 -14.58 13.44 -15.13
C GLY A 873 -16.07 13.37 -14.76
N LEU A 874 -16.70 12.21 -14.91
CA LEU A 874 -18.09 11.99 -14.47
C LEU A 874 -18.25 12.11 -12.95
N TRP A 875 -17.27 11.64 -12.18
CA TRP A 875 -17.29 11.76 -10.71
C TRP A 875 -17.20 13.21 -10.26
N VAL A 876 -16.37 14.01 -10.92
CA VAL A 876 -16.25 15.45 -10.66
C VAL A 876 -17.59 16.15 -10.92
N TRP A 877 -18.20 15.93 -12.08
CA TRP A 877 -19.52 16.49 -12.39
C TRP A 877 -20.63 16.08 -11.42
N LEU A 878 -20.53 14.90 -10.79
CA LEU A 878 -21.49 14.46 -9.77
C LEU A 878 -21.32 15.21 -8.45
N ASN A 879 -20.09 15.49 -8.03
CA ASN A 879 -19.81 16.01 -6.68
C ASN A 879 -19.67 17.53 -6.62
N GLY A 880 -19.41 18.23 -7.74
CA GLY A 880 -19.30 19.69 -7.80
C GLY A 880 -18.05 20.28 -7.11
N ALA A 881 -17.24 19.44 -6.46
CA ALA A 881 -15.94 19.79 -5.90
C ALA A 881 -15.00 18.58 -5.87
N VAL A 882 -13.70 18.85 -5.84
CA VAL A 882 -12.62 17.87 -5.92
C VAL A 882 -11.66 18.08 -4.76
N PHE A 883 -11.69 17.17 -3.78
CA PHE A 883 -10.85 17.23 -2.57
C PHE A 883 -9.89 16.04 -2.48
N PRO A 884 -8.66 16.17 -1.96
CA PRO A 884 -7.67 15.09 -1.89
C PRO A 884 -8.20 13.75 -1.36
N GLU A 885 -9.18 13.75 -0.47
CA GLU A 885 -9.77 12.56 0.14
C GLU A 885 -10.38 11.59 -0.89
N PHE A 886 -10.84 12.05 -2.06
CA PHE A 886 -11.41 11.16 -3.08
C PHE A 886 -10.34 10.25 -3.73
N ILE A 887 -9.07 10.67 -3.70
CA ILE A 887 -7.92 9.89 -4.24
C ILE A 887 -7.40 8.90 -3.19
N SER A 888 -7.87 9.00 -1.94
CA SER A 888 -7.46 8.07 -0.87
C SER A 888 -7.70 6.61 -1.28
N PRO A 889 -6.67 5.75 -1.28
CA PRO A 889 -6.81 4.34 -1.67
C PRO A 889 -7.89 3.60 -0.88
N VAL A 890 -8.05 3.96 0.40
CA VAL A 890 -9.00 3.34 1.34
C VAL A 890 -10.45 3.61 0.95
N LYS A 891 -10.74 4.86 0.57
CA LYS A 891 -12.10 5.32 0.29
C LYS A 891 -12.56 4.95 -1.12
N SER A 892 -11.63 4.83 -2.08
CA SER A 892 -11.99 4.66 -3.49
C SER A 892 -11.41 3.38 -4.11
N THR A 893 -10.09 3.25 -4.22
CA THR A 893 -9.42 2.10 -4.88
C THR A 893 -9.91 0.77 -4.34
N PHE A 894 -10.02 0.63 -3.02
CA PHE A 894 -10.37 -0.64 -2.40
C PHE A 894 -11.84 -1.02 -2.66
N LEU A 895 -12.73 -0.04 -2.80
CA LEU A 895 -14.11 -0.27 -3.23
C LEU A 895 -14.19 -0.72 -4.69
N VAL A 896 -13.36 -0.15 -5.58
CA VAL A 896 -13.25 -0.60 -6.98
C VAL A 896 -12.73 -2.03 -7.06
N TRP A 897 -11.75 -2.38 -6.22
CA TRP A 897 -11.27 -3.76 -6.10
C TRP A 897 -12.35 -4.70 -5.56
N ALA A 898 -13.14 -4.27 -4.57
CA ALA A 898 -14.27 -5.04 -4.08
C ALA A 898 -15.29 -5.31 -5.21
N ALA A 899 -15.64 -4.29 -5.99
CA ALA A 899 -16.50 -4.41 -7.15
C ALA A 899 -15.93 -5.41 -8.19
N PHE A 900 -14.65 -5.28 -8.54
CA PHE A 900 -13.96 -6.19 -9.46
C PHE A 900 -13.97 -7.65 -8.99
N ILE A 901 -13.67 -7.89 -7.71
CA ILE A 901 -13.59 -9.23 -7.13
C ILE A 901 -14.97 -9.87 -7.03
N VAL A 902 -15.95 -9.12 -6.51
CA VAL A 902 -17.33 -9.59 -6.38
C VAL A 902 -17.92 -9.85 -7.77
N GLY A 903 -17.69 -8.95 -8.72
CA GLY A 903 -18.14 -9.09 -10.10
C GLY A 903 -17.59 -10.33 -10.80
N GLY A 904 -16.29 -10.58 -10.67
CA GLY A 904 -15.61 -11.74 -11.25
C GLY A 904 -14.62 -11.38 -12.35
N ARG A 905 -13.43 -11.98 -12.29
CA ARG A 905 -12.30 -11.57 -13.14
C ARG A 905 -12.58 -11.86 -14.61
N ALA A 906 -12.11 -10.97 -15.49
CA ALA A 906 -12.17 -11.10 -16.94
C ALA A 906 -13.60 -11.21 -17.51
N ASN A 907 -14.60 -10.69 -16.80
CA ASN A 907 -15.97 -10.62 -17.28
C ASN A 907 -16.56 -9.22 -17.07
N ASN A 908 -16.79 -8.50 -18.17
CA ASN A 908 -17.37 -7.15 -18.13
C ASN A 908 -18.79 -7.13 -17.55
N ARG A 909 -19.61 -8.15 -17.82
CA ARG A 909 -20.96 -8.27 -17.21
C ARG A 909 -20.87 -8.35 -15.69
N GLY A 910 -19.88 -9.08 -15.19
CA GLY A 910 -19.56 -9.15 -13.76
C GLY A 910 -19.21 -7.79 -13.16
N MET A 911 -18.44 -6.96 -13.87
CA MET A 911 -18.03 -5.64 -13.38
C MET A 911 -19.21 -4.72 -13.06
N ILE A 912 -20.24 -4.70 -13.89
CA ILE A 912 -21.45 -3.88 -13.68
C ILE A 912 -22.17 -4.32 -12.42
N ILE A 913 -22.35 -5.63 -12.24
CA ILE A 913 -23.00 -6.20 -11.05
C ILE A 913 -22.19 -5.88 -9.80
N GLY A 914 -20.87 -6.07 -9.85
CA GLY A 914 -19.97 -5.77 -8.76
C GLY A 914 -20.05 -4.29 -8.37
N ALA A 915 -20.02 -3.38 -9.35
CA ALA A 915 -20.19 -1.95 -9.14
C ALA A 915 -21.54 -1.62 -8.51
N PHE A 916 -22.63 -2.23 -9.00
CA PHE A 916 -23.96 -2.04 -8.45
C PHE A 916 -24.03 -2.46 -6.99
N ILE A 917 -23.55 -3.66 -6.64
CA ILE A 917 -23.55 -4.14 -5.25
C ILE A 917 -22.81 -3.16 -4.33
N ILE A 918 -21.62 -2.69 -4.73
CA ILE A 918 -20.82 -1.77 -3.89
C ILE A 918 -21.52 -0.42 -3.72
N VAL A 919 -22.09 0.15 -4.79
CA VAL A 919 -22.81 1.43 -4.72
C VAL A 919 -24.11 1.29 -3.91
N LEU A 920 -24.82 0.15 -4.04
CA LEU A 920 -26.04 -0.11 -3.29
C LEU A 920 -25.77 -0.25 -1.80
N VAL A 921 -24.66 -0.91 -1.42
CA VAL A 921 -24.19 -0.97 -0.04
C VAL A 921 -23.88 0.43 0.47
N ASP A 922 -23.16 1.26 -0.31
CA ASP A 922 -22.87 2.64 0.09
C ASP A 922 -24.16 3.45 0.34
N LEU A 923 -25.13 3.34 -0.57
CA LEU A 923 -26.43 4.01 -0.46
C LEU A 923 -27.21 3.56 0.78
N LEU A 924 -27.25 2.25 1.05
CA LEU A 924 -27.95 1.68 2.22
C LEU A 924 -27.36 2.22 3.52
N PHE A 925 -26.04 2.19 3.68
CA PHE A 925 -25.39 2.69 4.89
C PHE A 925 -25.59 4.21 5.08
N ASN A 926 -25.54 4.99 4.00
CA ASN A 926 -25.82 6.42 4.09
C ASN A 926 -27.27 6.69 4.49
N ALA A 927 -28.23 5.86 4.04
CA ALA A 927 -29.62 5.93 4.46
C ALA A 927 -29.81 5.56 5.94
N MET A 928 -29.15 4.50 6.43
CA MET A 928 -29.20 4.12 7.85
C MET A 928 -28.64 5.21 8.76
N VAL A 929 -27.54 5.86 8.35
CA VAL A 929 -26.96 7.00 9.06
C VAL A 929 -27.94 8.18 9.14
N ALA A 930 -28.63 8.48 8.04
CA ALA A 930 -29.63 9.54 8.03
C ALA A 930 -30.84 9.20 8.92
N ALA A 931 -31.21 7.91 9.01
CA ALA A 931 -32.35 7.45 9.80
C ALA A 931 -32.13 7.45 11.32
N GLN A 932 -30.88 7.59 11.80
CA GLN A 932 -30.59 7.60 13.24
C GLN A 932 -31.30 8.73 14.00
N GLY A 933 -31.38 9.91 13.37
CA GLY A 933 -31.92 11.13 14.00
C GLY A 933 -33.44 11.28 13.92
N ASP A 934 -34.13 10.40 13.18
CA ASP A 934 -35.56 10.50 12.91
C ASP A 934 -36.24 9.14 13.14
N THR A 935 -37.04 9.06 14.21
CA THR A 935 -37.77 7.84 14.60
C THR A 935 -38.82 7.40 13.58
N SER A 936 -39.22 8.29 12.68
CA SER A 936 -40.15 8.01 11.59
C SER A 936 -39.45 7.62 10.28
N ALA A 937 -38.13 7.78 10.21
CA ALA A 937 -37.36 7.44 9.03
C ALA A 937 -37.27 5.93 8.83
N ALA A 938 -37.35 5.53 7.57
CA ALA A 938 -37.17 4.13 7.22
C ALA A 938 -35.70 3.71 7.45
N PHE A 939 -35.49 2.49 7.95
CA PHE A 939 -34.24 1.98 8.51
C PHE A 939 -33.87 2.45 9.91
N HIS A 940 -34.72 3.22 10.61
CA HIS A 940 -34.45 3.63 11.99
C HIS A 940 -34.29 2.41 12.92
N ASP A 941 -35.24 1.47 12.89
CA ASP A 941 -35.20 0.27 13.73
C ASP A 941 -33.96 -0.60 13.44
N GLU A 942 -33.59 -0.74 12.17
CA GLU A 942 -32.40 -1.46 11.74
C GLU A 942 -31.11 -0.75 12.19
N ALA A 943 -31.07 0.58 12.11
CA ALA A 943 -29.95 1.38 12.61
C ALA A 943 -29.82 1.24 14.14
N MET A 944 -30.93 1.36 14.86
CA MET A 944 -30.97 1.18 16.32
C MET A 944 -30.61 -0.25 16.75
N TRP A 945 -31.00 -1.26 15.97
CA TRP A 945 -30.59 -2.66 16.22
C TRP A 945 -29.08 -2.85 16.05
N MET A 946 -28.50 -2.25 15.00
CA MET A 946 -27.05 -2.28 14.80
C MET A 946 -26.30 -1.53 15.90
N GLU A 947 -26.83 -0.39 16.34
CA GLU A 947 -26.33 0.35 17.50
C GLU A 947 -26.38 -0.47 18.77
N GLY A 948 -27.52 -1.09 19.09
CA GLY A 948 -27.68 -1.94 20.26
C GLY A 948 -26.73 -3.15 20.22
N GLY A 949 -26.57 -3.77 19.06
CA GLY A 949 -25.61 -4.86 18.86
C GLY A 949 -24.16 -4.44 19.04
N PHE A 950 -23.80 -3.25 18.57
CA PHE A 950 -22.48 -2.66 18.79
C PHE A 950 -22.25 -2.29 20.25
N ALA A 951 -23.22 -1.63 20.89
CA ALA A 951 -23.18 -1.29 22.31
C ALA A 951 -22.97 -2.56 23.14
N TRP A 952 -23.79 -3.60 22.92
CA TRP A 952 -23.63 -4.91 23.54
C TRP A 952 -22.23 -5.52 23.34
N TRP A 953 -21.68 -5.42 22.13
CA TRP A 953 -20.32 -5.93 21.87
C TRP A 953 -19.26 -5.15 22.67
N ILE A 954 -19.39 -3.83 22.80
CA ILE A 954 -18.45 -3.01 23.56
C ILE A 954 -18.63 -3.20 25.06
N THR A 955 -19.85 -3.14 25.59
CA THR A 955 -20.12 -3.14 27.03
C THR A 955 -20.13 -4.54 27.62
N ASP A 956 -20.80 -5.50 26.98
CA ASP A 956 -21.01 -6.82 27.56
C ASP A 956 -19.95 -7.84 27.14
N VAL A 957 -19.48 -7.77 25.90
CA VAL A 957 -18.46 -8.71 25.39
C VAL A 957 -17.05 -8.23 25.69
N MET A 958 -16.74 -6.96 25.39
CA MET A 958 -15.42 -6.38 25.57
C MET A 958 -15.23 -5.75 26.96
N GLY A 959 -16.29 -5.23 27.58
CA GLY A 959 -16.24 -4.60 28.90
C GLY A 959 -15.55 -5.44 29.98
N PRO A 960 -15.76 -6.77 30.08
CA PRO A 960 -15.03 -7.59 31.05
C PRO A 960 -13.50 -7.60 30.87
N PHE A 961 -13.00 -7.24 29.69
CA PHE A 961 -11.58 -7.23 29.35
C PHE A 961 -10.97 -5.82 29.31
N THR A 962 -11.78 -4.76 29.46
CA THR A 962 -11.33 -3.36 29.36
C THR A 962 -11.86 -2.54 30.52
N SER A 963 -11.10 -1.55 31.00
CA SER A 963 -11.56 -0.67 32.08
C SER A 963 -12.70 0.25 31.64
N ASP A 964 -13.52 0.69 32.59
CA ASP A 964 -14.57 1.69 32.35
C ASP A 964 -13.98 2.98 31.79
N LEU A 965 -12.80 3.39 32.28
CA LEU A 965 -12.03 4.53 31.74
C LEU A 965 -11.72 4.36 30.25
N SER A 966 -11.37 3.16 29.81
CA SER A 966 -11.10 2.88 28.39
C SER A 966 -12.35 2.99 27.51
N ILE A 967 -13.54 2.78 28.06
CA ILE A 967 -14.80 2.92 27.33
C ILE A 967 -15.21 4.40 27.29
N SER A 968 -15.21 5.08 28.44
CA SER A 968 -15.60 6.49 28.54
C SER A 968 -14.65 7.42 27.80
N GLU A 969 -13.34 7.17 27.78
CA GLU A 969 -12.37 7.93 26.97
C GLU A 969 -12.58 7.77 25.45
N VAL A 970 -13.30 6.74 25.02
CA VAL A 970 -13.61 6.52 23.60
C VAL A 970 -14.97 7.03 23.22
N PHE A 971 -16.00 6.66 23.97
CA PHE A 971 -17.38 6.87 23.61
C PHE A 971 -18.06 7.98 24.43
N GLY A 972 -17.41 8.50 25.47
CA GLY A 972 -18.04 9.37 26.46
C GLY A 972 -19.04 8.59 27.31
N ASP A 973 -20.09 9.28 27.77
CA ASP A 973 -21.13 8.67 28.62
C ASP A 973 -22.10 7.73 27.85
N SER A 974 -22.06 7.73 26.51
CA SER A 974 -22.96 6.91 25.68
C SER A 974 -22.23 6.18 24.55
N VAL A 975 -22.37 4.86 24.50
CA VAL A 975 -21.85 4.02 23.39
C VAL A 975 -22.87 4.00 22.25
N ALA A 976 -22.95 5.10 21.50
CA ALA A 976 -23.78 5.19 20.30
C ALA A 976 -22.92 5.09 19.04
N LEU A 977 -23.40 4.39 18.01
CA LEU A 977 -22.81 4.54 16.69
C LEU A 977 -23.28 5.89 16.16
N GLY A 978 -22.38 6.81 15.88
CA GLY A 978 -22.71 7.98 15.04
C GLY A 978 -22.57 7.64 13.55
N ALA A 979 -22.79 8.65 12.70
CA ALA A 979 -22.50 8.58 11.26
C ALA A 979 -21.12 7.99 10.94
N ALA A 980 -20.10 8.37 11.73
CA ALA A 980 -18.76 7.83 11.61
C ALA A 980 -18.70 6.32 11.89
N GLY A 981 -19.41 5.84 12.93
CA GLY A 981 -19.48 4.43 13.31
C GLY A 981 -19.98 3.54 12.16
N PHE A 982 -21.09 3.93 11.52
CA PHE A 982 -21.65 3.23 10.37
C PHE A 982 -20.71 3.21 9.17
N ALA A 983 -19.97 4.30 8.92
CA ALA A 983 -18.96 4.32 7.86
C ALA A 983 -17.87 3.26 8.09
N TYR A 984 -17.51 2.99 9.35
CA TYR A 984 -16.55 1.94 9.69
C TYR A 984 -17.14 0.54 9.59
N ILE A 985 -18.41 0.34 9.94
CA ILE A 985 -19.09 -0.94 9.71
C ILE A 985 -19.14 -1.26 8.21
N LYS A 986 -19.48 -0.27 7.38
CA LYS A 986 -19.42 -0.40 5.92
C LYS A 986 -18.04 -0.86 5.46
N LEU A 987 -16.97 -0.25 5.97
CA LEU A 987 -15.59 -0.63 5.65
C LEU A 987 -15.28 -2.10 6.05
N ALA A 988 -15.71 -2.52 7.24
CA ALA A 988 -15.55 -3.90 7.71
C ALA A 988 -16.28 -4.89 6.78
N LEU A 989 -17.52 -4.57 6.41
CA LEU A 989 -18.35 -5.41 5.56
C LEU A 989 -17.75 -5.55 4.17
N VAL A 990 -17.23 -4.46 3.58
CA VAL A 990 -16.52 -4.53 2.30
C VAL A 990 -15.28 -5.43 2.40
N GLY A 991 -14.48 -5.28 3.44
CA GLY A 991 -13.31 -6.14 3.67
C GLY A 991 -13.70 -7.62 3.82
N LEU A 992 -14.77 -7.90 4.57
CA LEU A 992 -15.31 -9.25 4.75
C LEU A 992 -15.83 -9.83 3.44
N VAL A 993 -16.57 -9.04 2.65
CA VAL A 993 -17.08 -9.44 1.33
C VAL A 993 -15.93 -9.82 0.40
N ILE A 994 -14.84 -9.05 0.37
CA ILE A 994 -13.64 -9.39 -0.41
C ILE A 994 -13.09 -10.76 0.01
N VAL A 995 -12.85 -10.95 1.32
CA VAL A 995 -12.24 -12.18 1.84
C VAL A 995 -13.15 -13.38 1.61
N VAL A 996 -14.44 -13.27 1.95
CA VAL A 996 -15.41 -14.36 1.84
C VAL A 996 -15.71 -14.68 0.37
N SER A 997 -15.87 -13.67 -0.49
CA SER A 997 -16.07 -13.87 -1.93
C SER A 997 -14.93 -14.68 -2.53
N LEU A 998 -13.67 -14.29 -2.26
CA LEU A 998 -12.50 -15.01 -2.75
C LEU A 998 -12.40 -16.44 -2.17
N GLN A 999 -12.81 -16.65 -0.91
CA GLN A 999 -12.80 -17.98 -0.30
C GLN A 999 -13.86 -18.92 -0.89
N LEU A 1000 -15.07 -18.41 -1.14
CA LEU A 1000 -16.19 -19.17 -1.69
C LEU A 1000 -16.02 -19.40 -3.19
N SER A 1001 -15.78 -18.32 -3.94
CA SER A 1001 -15.65 -18.32 -5.40
C SER A 1001 -14.47 -17.45 -5.79
N ALA A 1002 -13.29 -18.05 -5.93
CA ALA A 1002 -12.07 -17.34 -6.35
C ALA A 1002 -12.20 -16.64 -7.72
N LYS A 1003 -13.18 -17.07 -8.53
CA LYS A 1003 -13.50 -16.49 -9.84
C LYS A 1003 -14.57 -15.36 -9.79
N GLY A 1004 -15.20 -15.10 -8.64
CA GLY A 1004 -16.27 -14.09 -8.44
C GLY A 1004 -17.70 -14.59 -8.71
N LEU A 1005 -18.67 -13.67 -8.79
CA LEU A 1005 -20.10 -13.97 -9.03
C LEU A 1005 -20.40 -14.33 -10.49
N LEU A 1006 -19.84 -13.60 -11.44
CA LEU A 1006 -19.90 -13.89 -12.87
C LEU A 1006 -18.48 -14.12 -13.40
N PRO A 1007 -17.98 -15.37 -13.37
CA PRO A 1007 -16.63 -15.68 -13.80
C PRO A 1007 -16.44 -15.49 -15.32
N GLU A 1008 -15.19 -15.49 -15.77
CA GLU A 1008 -14.82 -15.52 -17.19
C GLU A 1008 -15.47 -16.72 -17.91
N VAL A 1009 -16.02 -16.45 -19.09
CA VAL A 1009 -16.56 -17.49 -19.99
C VAL A 1009 -15.44 -17.91 -20.94
N PRO A 1010 -14.97 -19.18 -20.90
CA PRO A 1010 -13.93 -19.66 -21.81
C PRO A 1010 -14.42 -19.61 -23.26
N SER A 1011 -13.77 -18.82 -24.11
CA SER A 1011 -14.04 -18.81 -25.55
C SER A 1011 -13.22 -19.92 -26.22
N ARG A 1012 -13.85 -21.04 -26.58
CA ARG A 1012 -13.25 -22.00 -27.51
C ARG A 1012 -13.63 -21.57 -28.93
N PRO A 1013 -12.67 -21.39 -29.86
CA PRO A 1013 -13.03 -21.24 -31.27
C PRO A 1013 -13.79 -22.50 -31.71
N GLU A 1014 -14.84 -22.32 -32.50
CA GLU A 1014 -15.52 -23.46 -33.13
C GLU A 1014 -14.50 -24.16 -34.05
N ASP A 1015 -14.40 -25.48 -33.91
CA ASP A 1015 -13.51 -26.26 -34.77
C ASP A 1015 -13.89 -26.02 -36.24
N PRO A 1016 -12.96 -25.60 -37.11
CA PRO A 1016 -13.25 -25.38 -38.52
C PRO A 1016 -13.65 -26.68 -39.25
N VAL A 1017 -13.57 -27.83 -38.59
CA VAL A 1017 -13.91 -29.17 -39.12
C VAL A 1017 -15.41 -29.52 -38.92
N GLY A 1018 -16.21 -28.61 -38.34
CA GLY A 1018 -17.66 -28.80 -38.10
C GLY A 1018 -18.56 -28.90 -39.35
N GLY A 1019 -17.99 -28.97 -40.56
CA GLY A 1019 -18.74 -29.18 -41.81
C GLY A 1019 -18.96 -30.66 -42.18
N LEU A 1020 -18.38 -31.64 -41.47
CA LEU A 1020 -18.42 -33.05 -41.91
C LEU A 1020 -18.76 -34.09 -40.82
N ALA A 1021 -19.46 -33.71 -39.75
CA ALA A 1021 -19.98 -34.72 -38.80
C ALA A 1021 -21.42 -34.43 -38.41
N GLY A 1022 -22.33 -34.71 -39.33
CA GLY A 1022 -23.67 -35.14 -38.94
C GLY A 1022 -23.61 -36.62 -38.59
N GLU A 1023 -23.46 -36.95 -37.29
CA GLU A 1023 -24.10 -38.10 -36.63
C GLU A 1023 -23.70 -38.16 -35.13
N PRO A 1024 -24.62 -38.49 -34.22
CA PRO A 1024 -24.34 -38.54 -32.79
C PRO A 1024 -23.79 -39.92 -32.41
N ALA A 1025 -22.49 -40.04 -32.19
CA ALA A 1025 -21.92 -41.23 -31.58
C ALA A 1025 -21.99 -41.12 -30.05
N GLY A 1026 -23.04 -41.70 -29.46
CA GLY A 1026 -22.99 -42.13 -28.07
C GLY A 1026 -22.16 -43.40 -27.96
N ALA A 1027 -21.14 -43.42 -27.10
CA ALA A 1027 -20.65 -44.66 -26.48
C ALA A 1027 -19.73 -44.36 -25.28
N THR A 1028 -20.08 -45.05 -24.20
CA THR A 1028 -19.33 -45.32 -22.97
C THR A 1028 -18.02 -46.09 -23.18
N SER A 1029 -17.00 -45.83 -22.36
CA SER A 1029 -16.02 -46.80 -21.79
C SER A 1029 -15.02 -46.01 -20.92
N SER A 1030 -14.67 -46.29 -19.66
CA SER A 1030 -14.28 -47.51 -18.92
C SER A 1030 -13.04 -48.23 -19.49
N GLY A 1031 -11.92 -48.12 -18.79
CA GLY A 1031 -10.78 -49.04 -18.89
C GLY A 1031 -9.46 -48.39 -19.32
N THR A 1032 -8.48 -48.47 -18.42
CA THR A 1032 -7.08 -48.94 -18.64
C THR A 1032 -6.69 -49.18 -20.11
N GLU A 1033 -5.55 -48.75 -20.64
CA GLU A 1033 -4.19 -49.15 -20.24
C GLU A 1033 -3.11 -48.45 -21.16
N PRO A 1034 -1.86 -48.93 -21.34
CA PRO A 1034 -0.59 -48.37 -20.88
C PRO A 1034 0.29 -47.69 -21.98
N GLY A 1035 1.53 -47.37 -21.64
CA GLY A 1035 2.46 -46.52 -22.40
C GLY A 1035 2.92 -46.99 -23.79
N GLY A 1036 3.63 -46.10 -24.47
CA GLY A 1036 4.26 -46.32 -25.78
C GLY A 1036 4.86 -45.03 -26.34
N GLU A 1037 6.11 -45.16 -26.73
CA GLU A 1037 7.10 -44.21 -27.27
C GLU A 1037 6.67 -43.23 -28.39
N ALA A 1038 7.38 -42.08 -28.39
CA ALA A 1038 7.97 -41.32 -29.51
C ALA A 1038 7.13 -40.90 -30.75
N GLU A 1039 7.01 -39.59 -30.97
CA GLU A 1039 7.80 -38.82 -31.97
C GLU A 1039 7.84 -37.32 -31.61
#